data_AF-A0A964ALE4-F1
#
_entry.id   AF-A0A964ALE4-F1
#
_cell.length_a   1.000
_cell.length_b   1.000
_cell.length_c   1.000
_cell.angle_alpha   90.00
_cell.angle_beta   90.00
_cell.angle_gamma   90.00
#
_symmetry.space_group_name_H-M   'P 1'
#
loop_
_entity.id
_entity.type
_entity.pdbx_description
1 polymer ?
#
loop_
_entity_poly.entity_id
_entity_poly.type
_entity_poly.pdbx_seq_one_letter_code
_entity_poly.pdbx_strand_id
1 'polypeptide(L)'
;MRIPLLVLGALAACGDKDTADSAADDSGPAFRDADGDGFTEDLDCDDANPIVHPAATETCDGVDQDCDGGVDEGLTLTAWADDDRDGFGDPARPVTLCTLDGVHVQDDTDCDDADPSVFPGAVERCDAADQDCDGAVDEGAADAVAWYVDGDGDGFGDPEAESWACEAPAGAVGDATDCDDADATVHPGAEEVCDDGVVNDCDGAEADAREGCRLSGAVDARDAETTISGPSAGSTFGQAIASAGDVDGDGVGDLLVGAFDVFHSDWRQGSAYLFHGPLSGAVASTDAAAEIVGTLYYGALGVDVLGPGDLNGDGHDDLVVGMRHSRSGETERDEGASVFVFHGPVSGTLTQGDADRELRVTTQNDHFGANLASGDLDGDGVVDLVTGTPYFDSLSLAVFYGPHSASATVRMADLLVYNDHPESDPGQSVAVGDVNGDGQDDLITGLEHPADLGGVEILYGPLGTGDTWIGAADVSLSTGTDERLGYGVAVGDTDGDGHADLVVSAPWSDDAALRAGGVYVVPGPVTVSARVGVVTTGAVFGEIAEGQAGAAFSVSDADGDGLADLLIGAPDAGAGRAYLMVGPVQGGLSVTDAVFTVQGGSGAGDVGQGVGVWDLNGDLWPELFVGSTGTNAAGAVHVFDGHGY
;
A
#
# COMPACT_ATOMS: atom_id res chain seq x y z
N MET A 1 16.79 -53.47 36.81
CA MET A 1 17.56 -54.72 37.03
C MET A 1 17.00 -55.45 38.26
N ARG A 2 17.34 -56.73 38.50
CA ARG A 2 16.54 -57.66 39.36
C ARG A 2 16.66 -57.46 40.89
N ILE A 3 15.51 -57.64 41.55
CA ILE A 3 15.23 -58.09 42.95
C ILE A 3 16.21 -59.20 43.41
N PRO A 4 16.76 -59.16 44.66
CA PRO A 4 16.15 -59.79 45.87
C PRO A 4 16.34 -59.00 47.19
N LEU A 5 15.84 -59.37 48.39
CA LEU A 5 14.75 -60.21 48.94
C LEU A 5 15.17 -60.71 50.36
N LEU A 6 14.61 -60.09 51.41
CA LEU A 6 14.09 -60.73 52.66
C LEU A 6 15.03 -61.36 53.73
N VAL A 7 14.60 -61.28 55.02
CA VAL A 7 14.59 -62.33 56.12
C VAL A 7 15.12 -61.88 57.52
N LEU A 8 14.21 -61.88 58.53
CA LEU A 8 14.33 -62.12 60.01
C LEU A 8 15.42 -61.35 60.82
N GLY A 9 15.40 -61.16 62.15
CA GLY A 9 14.58 -61.54 63.34
C GLY A 9 15.37 -61.13 64.63
N ALA A 10 14.97 -61.28 65.89
CA ALA A 10 13.77 -61.79 66.57
C ALA A 10 13.74 -61.33 68.07
N LEU A 11 12.82 -61.85 68.91
CA LEU A 11 12.64 -61.55 70.35
C LEU A 11 13.82 -61.98 71.27
N ALA A 12 13.98 -61.33 72.44
CA ALA A 12 13.98 -61.96 73.79
C ALA A 12 14.15 -60.92 74.94
N ALA A 13 13.81 -61.30 76.19
CA ALA A 13 13.77 -60.44 77.38
C ALA A 13 14.58 -60.96 78.59
N CYS A 14 14.85 -60.08 79.58
CA CYS A 14 15.11 -60.28 81.03
C CYS A 14 15.72 -58.95 81.58
N GLY A 15 15.61 -58.52 82.85
CA GLY A 15 14.95 -59.08 84.04
C GLY A 15 15.92 -59.10 85.26
N ASP A 16 15.56 -58.46 86.40
CA ASP A 16 16.06 -58.65 87.79
C ASP A 16 15.68 -57.42 88.68
N LYS A 17 15.80 -57.42 90.02
CA LYS A 17 15.22 -58.32 91.05
C LYS A 17 15.42 -57.76 92.46
N ASP A 18 14.55 -58.18 93.38
CA ASP A 18 14.44 -57.84 94.82
C ASP A 18 15.73 -57.56 95.63
N THR A 19 15.67 -56.55 96.51
CA THR A 19 16.20 -56.64 97.89
C THR A 19 15.27 -55.95 98.88
N ALA A 20 14.79 -56.68 99.89
CA ALA A 20 14.01 -56.15 101.01
C ALA A 20 14.87 -56.04 102.28
N ASP A 21 14.55 -55.12 103.18
CA ASP A 21 14.94 -55.21 104.59
C ASP A 21 13.85 -54.69 105.56
N SER A 22 13.90 -55.23 106.77
CA SER A 22 13.00 -55.26 107.93
C SER A 22 12.02 -54.12 108.23
N ALA A 23 10.85 -54.52 108.75
CA ALA A 23 9.91 -53.68 109.51
C ALA A 23 9.90 -54.07 111.01
N ALA A 24 9.70 -53.08 111.91
CA ALA A 24 9.03 -53.25 113.22
C ALA A 24 8.75 -51.91 113.96
N ASP A 25 7.46 -51.66 114.22
CA ASP A 25 6.89 -51.19 115.50
C ASP A 25 7.28 -49.82 116.11
N ASP A 26 6.42 -48.80 115.91
CA ASP A 26 5.97 -47.87 116.98
C ASP A 26 4.57 -47.31 116.63
N SER A 27 3.73 -47.00 117.62
CA SER A 27 2.30 -46.68 117.44
C SER A 27 1.90 -45.32 118.01
N GLY A 28 1.69 -44.34 117.13
CA GLY A 28 1.05 -43.04 117.41
C GLY A 28 -0.30 -42.90 116.68
N PRO A 29 -1.12 -41.88 117.00
CA PRO A 29 -2.39 -41.65 116.30
C PRO A 29 -2.11 -41.27 114.85
N ALA A 30 -2.75 -41.98 113.91
CA ALA A 30 -2.65 -41.66 112.49
C ALA A 30 -3.41 -40.37 112.19
N PHE A 31 -2.67 -39.33 111.82
CA PHE A 31 -3.20 -38.28 110.94
C PHE A 31 -3.59 -38.95 109.62
N ARG A 32 -4.69 -38.50 109.03
CA ARG A 32 -5.28 -39.14 107.86
C ARG A 32 -5.02 -38.25 106.66
N ASP A 33 -4.09 -38.70 105.85
CA ASP A 33 -4.00 -38.45 104.42
C ASP A 33 -5.11 -39.29 103.76
N ALA A 34 -6.08 -38.65 103.10
CA ALA A 34 -7.28 -39.34 102.60
C ALA A 34 -7.30 -39.60 101.09
N ASP A 35 -6.45 -38.94 100.29
CA ASP A 35 -6.29 -39.18 98.86
C ASP A 35 -4.93 -39.80 98.45
N GLY A 36 -3.90 -39.70 99.29
CA GLY A 36 -2.62 -40.38 99.19
C GLY A 36 -1.44 -39.53 98.69
N ASP A 37 -1.53 -38.20 98.73
CA ASP A 37 -0.51 -37.30 98.18
C ASP A 37 0.70 -37.05 99.11
N GLY A 38 0.54 -37.30 100.42
CA GLY A 38 1.55 -37.13 101.47
C GLY A 38 1.39 -35.90 102.37
N PHE A 39 0.36 -35.08 102.16
CA PHE A 39 -0.11 -34.04 103.08
C PHE A 39 -1.27 -34.57 103.95
N THR A 40 -1.78 -33.73 104.85
CA THR A 40 -2.83 -34.12 105.81
C THR A 40 -3.83 -32.98 106.00
N GLU A 41 -5.07 -33.30 106.40
CA GLU A 41 -6.21 -32.37 106.62
C GLU A 41 -5.96 -31.02 107.33
N ASP A 42 -4.80 -30.83 107.97
CA ASP A 42 -4.38 -29.59 108.65
C ASP A 42 -3.42 -28.70 107.84
N LEU A 43 -2.83 -29.22 106.77
CA LEU A 43 -1.99 -28.51 105.79
C LEU A 43 -2.61 -28.48 104.39
N ASP A 44 -3.41 -29.49 104.04
CA ASP A 44 -4.10 -29.62 102.76
C ASP A 44 -5.41 -28.81 102.75
N CYS A 45 -5.66 -28.05 101.69
CA CYS A 45 -6.88 -27.26 101.52
C CYS A 45 -8.04 -28.02 100.85
N ASP A 46 -7.80 -29.19 100.22
CA ASP A 46 -8.80 -30.17 99.77
C ASP A 46 -8.26 -31.62 99.85
N ASP A 47 -8.20 -32.18 101.08
CA ASP A 47 -7.81 -33.57 101.49
C ASP A 47 -8.57 -34.72 100.78
N ALA A 48 -9.28 -34.43 99.68
CA ALA A 48 -9.93 -35.38 98.79
C ALA A 48 -9.43 -35.29 97.32
N ASN A 49 -8.49 -34.40 97.00
CA ASN A 49 -7.99 -34.13 95.67
C ASN A 49 -6.45 -34.03 95.60
N PRO A 50 -5.73 -35.10 95.16
CA PRO A 50 -4.28 -35.26 95.32
C PRO A 50 -3.42 -34.44 94.32
N ILE A 51 -3.96 -33.31 93.87
CA ILE A 51 -3.27 -32.27 93.09
C ILE A 51 -3.42 -30.88 93.72
N VAL A 52 -4.12 -30.77 94.85
CA VAL A 52 -4.30 -29.54 95.64
C VAL A 52 -3.60 -29.76 96.97
N HIS A 53 -2.41 -29.17 97.15
CA HIS A 53 -1.59 -29.32 98.35
C HIS A 53 -0.47 -28.27 98.40
N PRO A 54 0.12 -27.95 99.58
CA PRO A 54 1.20 -26.94 99.78
C PRO A 54 2.53 -27.08 99.02
N ALA A 55 2.61 -27.94 98.01
CA ALA A 55 3.74 -28.10 97.11
C ALA A 55 3.30 -28.48 95.68
N ALA A 56 2.03 -28.22 95.33
CA ALA A 56 1.54 -28.38 93.97
C ALA A 56 2.21 -27.35 93.04
N THR A 57 1.87 -27.39 91.78
CA THR A 57 2.29 -26.36 90.81
C THR A 57 1.03 -25.87 90.16
N GLU A 58 0.84 -24.54 90.18
CA GLU A 58 -0.38 -23.94 89.65
C GLU A 58 -0.65 -24.36 88.19
N THR A 59 -1.91 -24.55 87.87
CA THR A 59 -2.45 -24.85 86.55
C THR A 59 -3.74 -24.06 86.32
N CYS A 60 -3.78 -23.28 85.23
CA CYS A 60 -4.88 -22.40 84.80
C CYS A 60 -6.23 -23.12 84.69
N ASP A 61 -6.89 -23.36 85.83
CA ASP A 61 -8.21 -24.00 85.96
C ASP A 61 -9.10 -23.32 87.01
N GLY A 62 -8.57 -22.32 87.74
CA GLY A 62 -9.30 -21.54 88.72
C GLY A 62 -9.36 -22.14 90.12
N VAL A 63 -8.50 -23.13 90.42
CA VAL A 63 -8.28 -23.69 91.76
C VAL A 63 -6.93 -23.21 92.29
N ASP A 64 -6.90 -22.78 93.55
CA ASP A 64 -5.69 -22.60 94.37
C ASP A 64 -5.11 -23.99 94.64
N GLN A 65 -4.13 -24.43 93.83
CA GLN A 65 -3.58 -25.78 93.98
C GLN A 65 -2.46 -25.82 95.02
N ASP A 66 -1.65 -24.77 95.17
CA ASP A 66 -0.57 -24.73 96.17
C ASP A 66 -1.01 -24.25 97.58
N CYS A 67 -2.30 -23.93 97.76
CA CYS A 67 -2.92 -23.52 99.02
C CYS A 67 -2.31 -22.24 99.65
N ASP A 68 -1.58 -21.40 98.91
CA ASP A 68 -1.03 -20.14 99.45
C ASP A 68 -2.06 -19.00 99.55
N GLY A 69 -3.21 -19.14 98.87
CA GLY A 69 -4.28 -18.16 98.80
C GLY A 69 -4.25 -17.27 97.56
N GLY A 70 -3.31 -17.50 96.65
CA GLY A 70 -3.42 -17.19 95.23
C GLY A 70 -4.42 -18.10 94.50
N VAL A 71 -4.52 -17.91 93.19
CA VAL A 71 -5.28 -18.75 92.24
C VAL A 71 -4.63 -18.50 90.87
N ASP A 72 -4.07 -19.53 90.26
CA ASP A 72 -3.37 -19.49 88.97
C ASP A 72 -2.19 -18.49 88.93
N GLU A 73 -1.56 -18.12 90.07
CA GLU A 73 -0.55 -17.07 90.09
C GLU A 73 0.80 -17.46 89.44
N GLY A 74 1.47 -16.47 88.86
CA GLY A 74 2.66 -16.69 88.04
C GLY A 74 2.37 -17.26 86.64
N LEU A 75 1.17 -17.76 86.37
CA LEU A 75 0.72 -18.20 85.04
C LEU A 75 0.19 -17.02 84.22
N THR A 76 1.04 -16.07 83.85
CA THR A 76 0.65 -14.93 83.01
C THR A 76 1.24 -15.01 81.61
N LEU A 77 0.38 -15.02 80.61
CA LEU A 77 0.66 -14.83 79.19
C LEU A 77 0.10 -13.48 78.74
N THR A 78 0.89 -12.70 77.99
CA THR A 78 0.36 -11.59 77.20
C THR A 78 -0.20 -12.15 75.90
N ALA A 79 -1.42 -11.75 75.58
CA ALA A 79 -2.08 -12.05 74.31
C ALA A 79 -2.76 -10.77 73.79
N TRP A 80 -3.10 -10.73 72.50
CA TRP A 80 -3.73 -9.59 71.84
C TRP A 80 -5.01 -10.05 71.16
N ALA A 81 -6.00 -9.16 71.02
CA ALA A 81 -7.28 -9.52 70.41
C ALA A 81 -7.05 -9.95 68.96
N ASP A 82 -7.79 -10.98 68.54
CA ASP A 82 -7.83 -11.54 67.19
C ASP A 82 -9.32 -11.55 66.79
N ASP A 83 -9.81 -10.35 66.42
CA ASP A 83 -11.24 -10.08 66.22
C ASP A 83 -11.74 -10.66 64.88
N ASP A 84 -10.87 -10.84 63.87
CA ASP A 84 -11.21 -11.40 62.55
C ASP A 84 -10.80 -12.88 62.30
N ARG A 85 -9.79 -13.40 63.02
CA ARG A 85 -9.31 -14.80 63.02
C ARG A 85 -8.37 -15.22 61.91
N ASP A 86 -7.45 -14.37 61.47
CA ASP A 86 -6.30 -14.81 60.66
C ASP A 86 -5.14 -15.42 61.46
N GLY A 87 -5.01 -15.06 62.75
CA GLY A 87 -4.00 -15.56 63.67
C GLY A 87 -2.97 -14.53 64.17
N PHE A 88 -3.07 -13.28 63.73
CA PHE A 88 -2.38 -12.11 64.29
C PHE A 88 -3.35 -11.31 65.18
N GLY A 89 -2.92 -10.19 65.78
CA GLY A 89 -3.80 -9.41 66.65
C GLY A 89 -3.31 -8.03 67.03
N ASP A 90 -4.25 -7.11 67.34
CA ASP A 90 -3.98 -5.67 67.47
C ASP A 90 -2.97 -5.34 68.60
N PRO A 91 -1.76 -4.82 68.30
CA PRO A 91 -0.75 -4.44 69.29
C PRO A 91 -1.22 -3.39 70.30
N ALA A 92 -2.26 -2.60 69.99
CA ALA A 92 -2.86 -1.62 70.90
C ALA A 92 -3.82 -2.24 71.93
N ARG A 93 -4.19 -3.53 71.80
CA ARG A 93 -5.16 -4.25 72.65
C ARG A 93 -4.56 -5.46 73.43
N PRO A 94 -3.44 -5.31 74.16
CA PRO A 94 -2.90 -6.40 74.98
C PRO A 94 -3.82 -6.74 76.17
N VAL A 95 -4.04 -8.03 76.38
CA VAL A 95 -4.66 -8.62 77.57
C VAL A 95 -3.64 -9.54 78.28
N THR A 96 -3.84 -9.77 79.58
CA THR A 96 -3.12 -10.80 80.33
C THR A 96 -4.08 -11.94 80.64
N LEU A 97 -3.75 -13.15 80.16
CA LEU A 97 -4.50 -14.38 80.34
C LEU A 97 -3.60 -15.45 80.98
N CYS A 98 -4.17 -16.54 81.52
CA CYS A 98 -3.39 -17.71 81.91
C CYS A 98 -3.32 -18.81 80.83
N THR A 99 -4.27 -18.81 79.89
CA THR A 99 -4.25 -19.58 78.63
C THR A 99 -4.94 -18.78 77.52
N LEU A 100 -4.61 -19.05 76.25
CA LEU A 100 -5.35 -18.47 75.11
C LEU A 100 -6.80 -18.98 75.12
N ASP A 101 -7.75 -18.06 75.00
CA ASP A 101 -9.20 -18.34 75.05
C ASP A 101 -9.84 -18.59 73.67
N GLY A 102 -9.04 -18.48 72.60
CA GLY A 102 -9.47 -18.67 71.21
C GLY A 102 -10.09 -17.43 70.56
N VAL A 103 -9.97 -16.25 71.19
CA VAL A 103 -10.22 -14.93 70.58
C VAL A 103 -9.07 -13.95 70.84
N HIS A 104 -7.92 -14.48 71.29
CA HIS A 104 -6.67 -13.76 71.42
C HIS A 104 -5.51 -14.65 70.98
N VAL A 105 -4.46 -14.04 70.43
CA VAL A 105 -3.23 -14.72 69.95
C VAL A 105 -1.97 -14.15 70.62
N GLN A 106 -0.80 -14.71 70.29
CA GLN A 106 0.50 -14.29 70.83
C GLN A 106 1.34 -13.41 69.90
N ASP A 107 0.93 -13.28 68.63
CA ASP A 107 1.61 -12.44 67.65
C ASP A 107 0.88 -11.10 67.58
N ASP A 108 1.60 -10.00 67.79
CA ASP A 108 1.03 -8.65 67.95
C ASP A 108 1.34 -7.74 66.76
N THR A 109 1.48 -8.35 65.59
CA THR A 109 2.02 -7.71 64.38
C THR A 109 0.96 -7.35 63.33
N ASP A 110 -0.31 -7.49 63.68
CA ASP A 110 -1.46 -7.07 62.86
C ASP A 110 -1.58 -5.54 62.77
N CYS A 111 -1.95 -5.04 61.59
CA CYS A 111 -2.18 -3.63 61.32
C CYS A 111 -3.68 -3.25 61.09
N ASP A 112 -4.60 -4.20 60.87
CA ASP A 112 -6.05 -4.01 60.89
C ASP A 112 -6.83 -5.29 61.30
N ASP A 113 -6.90 -5.54 62.62
CA ASP A 113 -7.65 -6.57 63.40
C ASP A 113 -9.18 -6.65 63.12
N ALA A 114 -9.63 -6.14 61.99
CA ALA A 114 -10.99 -6.23 61.47
C ALA A 114 -11.08 -6.78 60.03
N ASP A 115 -9.97 -6.97 59.31
CA ASP A 115 -9.91 -7.55 57.97
C ASP A 115 -8.88 -8.70 57.86
N PRO A 116 -9.33 -9.98 57.76
CA PRO A 116 -8.46 -11.16 57.77
C PRO A 116 -7.71 -11.37 56.43
N SER A 117 -7.52 -10.29 55.66
CA SER A 117 -6.63 -10.21 54.51
C SER A 117 -5.49 -9.21 54.71
N VAL A 118 -5.42 -8.53 55.86
CA VAL A 118 -4.40 -7.56 56.26
C VAL A 118 -3.57 -8.15 57.41
N PHE A 119 -2.46 -8.81 57.09
CA PHE A 119 -1.57 -9.41 58.08
C PHE A 119 -0.13 -9.59 57.56
N PRO A 120 0.86 -9.69 58.46
CA PRO A 120 2.26 -9.96 58.13
C PRO A 120 2.51 -11.07 57.10
N GLY A 121 2.90 -10.67 55.89
CA GLY A 121 3.15 -11.57 54.76
C GLY A 121 1.89 -12.05 54.02
N ALA A 122 0.81 -11.26 54.04
CA ALA A 122 -0.27 -11.34 53.07
C ALA A 122 0.24 -11.05 51.63
N VAL A 123 -0.69 -10.90 50.69
CA VAL A 123 -0.35 -10.61 49.28
C VAL A 123 -1.06 -9.32 48.89
N GLU A 124 -0.25 -8.30 48.63
CA GLU A 124 -0.66 -6.97 48.17
C GLU A 124 -1.62 -6.99 46.98
N ARG A 125 -2.43 -5.94 46.90
CA ARG A 125 -3.43 -5.66 45.87
C ARG A 125 -3.50 -4.17 45.59
N CYS A 126 -3.95 -3.83 44.39
CA CYS A 126 -4.16 -2.44 43.97
C CYS A 126 -5.43 -1.81 44.58
N ASP A 127 -5.53 -1.75 45.90
CA ASP A 127 -6.65 -1.11 46.63
C ASP A 127 -6.22 -0.03 47.65
N ALA A 128 -4.94 0.34 47.66
CA ALA A 128 -4.33 1.39 48.50
C ALA A 128 -4.37 1.09 50.01
N ALA A 129 -4.30 -0.19 50.37
CA ALA A 129 -4.08 -0.66 51.74
C ALA A 129 -2.76 -1.45 51.82
N ASP A 130 -2.08 -1.35 52.95
CA ASP A 130 -0.90 -2.14 53.30
C ASP A 130 -1.41 -3.50 53.80
N GLN A 131 -1.41 -4.55 52.97
CA GLN A 131 -1.92 -5.85 53.39
C GLN A 131 -0.87 -6.66 54.15
N ASP A 132 0.40 -6.57 53.79
CA ASP A 132 1.48 -7.35 54.40
C ASP A 132 2.09 -6.70 55.66
N CYS A 133 1.60 -5.51 56.04
CA CYS A 133 1.96 -4.71 57.21
C CYS A 133 3.46 -4.29 57.28
N ASP A 134 4.20 -4.25 56.16
CA ASP A 134 5.60 -3.77 56.14
C ASP A 134 5.76 -2.23 56.14
N GLY A 135 4.68 -1.50 55.82
CA GLY A 135 4.62 -0.04 55.77
C GLY A 135 4.86 0.57 54.39
N ALA A 136 5.03 -0.24 53.35
CA ALA A 136 4.73 0.13 51.97
C ALA A 136 3.22 -0.10 51.67
N VAL A 137 2.79 0.10 50.42
CA VAL A 137 1.39 0.02 49.99
C VAL A 137 1.37 -0.41 48.53
N ASP A 138 0.64 -1.49 48.23
CA ASP A 138 0.42 -2.06 46.90
C ASP A 138 1.72 -2.54 46.18
N GLU A 139 2.86 -2.71 46.86
CA GLU A 139 4.14 -3.07 46.22
C GLU A 139 4.22 -4.55 45.81
N GLY A 140 4.39 -4.79 44.51
CA GLY A 140 4.33 -6.15 43.98
C GLY A 140 2.92 -6.76 44.05
N ALA A 141 1.89 -5.91 44.15
CA ALA A 141 0.49 -6.30 44.14
C ALA A 141 0.16 -7.35 43.06
N ALA A 142 -0.57 -8.38 43.44
CA ALA A 142 -0.84 -9.53 42.58
C ALA A 142 -1.80 -9.24 41.41
N ASP A 143 -2.48 -8.09 41.44
CA ASP A 143 -3.33 -7.55 40.39
C ASP A 143 -2.81 -6.23 39.78
N ALA A 144 -1.54 -5.88 40.05
CA ALA A 144 -0.83 -4.86 39.27
C ALA A 144 -0.84 -5.21 37.78
N VAL A 145 -0.73 -4.18 36.93
CA VAL A 145 -0.65 -4.34 35.47
C VAL A 145 0.72 -3.88 34.96
N ALA A 146 1.07 -4.35 33.76
CA ALA A 146 2.26 -3.90 33.06
C ALA A 146 2.07 -2.47 32.52
N TRP A 147 3.14 -1.69 32.61
CA TRP A 147 3.30 -0.35 32.06
C TRP A 147 4.65 -0.28 31.35
N TYR A 148 4.65 0.31 30.17
CA TYR A 148 5.78 0.40 29.25
C TYR A 148 6.25 1.85 29.20
N VAL A 149 7.56 2.09 29.20
CA VAL A 149 8.08 3.46 29.08
C VAL A 149 7.64 4.05 27.75
N ASP A 150 7.24 5.31 27.77
CA ASP A 150 6.87 6.14 26.62
C ASP A 150 7.96 7.23 26.51
N GLY A 151 8.93 6.99 25.63
CA GLY A 151 10.20 7.70 25.58
C GLY A 151 10.15 9.04 24.84
N ASP A 152 9.27 9.17 23.86
CA ASP A 152 9.10 10.36 23.01
C ASP A 152 7.78 11.13 23.23
N GLY A 153 6.75 10.49 23.77
CA GLY A 153 5.49 11.09 24.19
C GLY A 153 4.30 10.92 23.24
N ASP A 154 4.30 9.93 22.34
CA ASP A 154 3.18 9.71 21.40
C ASP A 154 1.98 8.95 22.01
N GLY A 155 2.20 8.13 23.05
CA GLY A 155 1.18 7.35 23.75
C GLY A 155 1.30 5.83 23.61
N PHE A 156 2.27 5.32 22.84
CA PHE A 156 2.74 3.93 22.83
C PHE A 156 4.01 3.82 23.71
N GLY A 157 4.57 2.62 23.84
CA GLY A 157 5.78 2.44 24.66
C GLY A 157 6.52 1.11 24.47
N ASP A 158 7.81 1.13 24.79
CA ASP A 158 8.78 0.06 24.52
C ASP A 158 8.39 -1.28 25.21
N PRO A 159 8.10 -2.35 24.45
CA PRO A 159 7.82 -3.68 25.00
C PRO A 159 8.99 -4.32 25.76
N GLU A 160 10.24 -3.88 25.56
CA GLU A 160 11.39 -4.31 26.37
C GLU A 160 11.56 -3.51 27.68
N ALA A 161 10.89 -2.37 27.85
CA ALA A 161 10.95 -1.49 29.03
C ALA A 161 9.80 -1.69 30.05
N GLU A 162 9.36 -2.94 30.24
CA GLU A 162 8.23 -3.33 31.09
C GLU A 162 8.45 -3.04 32.60
N SER A 163 7.43 -2.50 33.27
CA SER A 163 7.34 -2.35 34.72
C SER A 163 5.93 -2.71 35.24
N TRP A 164 5.80 -3.21 36.47
CA TRP A 164 4.51 -3.59 37.06
C TRP A 164 4.10 -2.61 38.15
N ALA A 165 2.91 -2.01 38.04
CA ALA A 165 2.38 -1.05 39.00
C ALA A 165 0.85 -0.95 38.93
N CYS A 166 0.24 -0.46 40.02
CA CYS A 166 -1.21 -0.24 40.12
C CYS A 166 -1.68 1.03 39.37
N GLU A 167 -0.85 2.07 39.35
CA GLU A 167 -1.04 3.29 38.55
C GLU A 167 0.13 3.47 37.59
N ALA A 168 -0.11 4.14 36.47
CA ALA A 168 0.89 4.46 35.46
C ALA A 168 2.10 5.21 36.08
N PRO A 169 3.33 4.67 35.97
CA PRO A 169 4.53 5.44 36.24
C PRO A 169 4.60 6.70 35.38
N ALA A 170 5.31 7.72 35.84
CA ALA A 170 5.43 8.97 35.09
C ALA A 170 6.29 8.77 33.83
N GLY A 171 5.67 8.95 32.65
CA GLY A 171 6.30 8.63 31.35
C GLY A 171 6.20 7.15 30.99
N ALA A 172 5.06 6.53 31.32
CA ALA A 172 4.75 5.16 30.93
C ALA A 172 3.27 5.01 30.59
N VAL A 173 2.97 4.12 29.64
CA VAL A 173 1.64 3.85 29.09
C VAL A 173 1.28 2.36 29.18
N GLY A 174 0.02 2.05 28.92
CA GLY A 174 -0.50 0.68 29.00
C GLY A 174 -0.49 -0.08 27.68
N ASP A 175 -0.08 0.57 26.59
CA ASP A 175 0.12 -0.07 25.29
C ASP A 175 1.61 -0.37 25.06
N ALA A 176 1.89 -1.47 24.37
CA ALA A 176 3.21 -2.12 24.34
C ALA A 176 3.71 -2.37 22.92
N THR A 177 3.18 -1.60 21.98
CA THR A 177 3.19 -1.91 20.54
C THR A 177 4.08 -0.98 19.73
N ASP A 178 4.82 -0.11 20.42
CA ASP A 178 5.83 0.76 19.83
C ASP A 178 6.98 -0.07 19.21
N CYS A 179 7.49 0.38 18.07
CA CYS A 179 8.64 -0.23 17.40
C CYS A 179 9.91 0.65 17.38
N ASP A 180 9.85 1.94 17.74
CA ASP A 180 11.01 2.79 18.06
C ASP A 180 10.64 3.94 19.04
N ASP A 181 10.61 3.63 20.35
CA ASP A 181 10.36 4.50 21.55
C ASP A 181 11.29 5.74 21.69
N ALA A 182 12.00 6.09 20.63
CA ALA A 182 12.81 7.30 20.49
C ALA A 182 12.29 8.27 19.40
N ASP A 183 11.28 7.88 18.60
CA ASP A 183 10.72 8.70 17.52
C ASP A 183 9.19 8.61 17.43
N ALA A 184 8.52 9.66 17.92
CA ALA A 184 7.05 9.87 17.97
C ALA A 184 6.34 9.91 16.60
N THR A 185 6.98 9.45 15.52
CA THR A 185 6.39 9.20 14.20
C THR A 185 6.48 7.73 13.78
N VAL A 186 6.90 6.83 14.68
CA VAL A 186 7.14 5.40 14.41
C VAL A 186 6.34 4.55 15.39
N HIS A 187 5.02 4.50 15.18
CA HIS A 187 4.07 3.88 16.10
C HIS A 187 2.87 3.24 15.38
N PRO A 188 2.16 2.30 16.01
CA PRO A 188 0.95 1.68 15.46
C PRO A 188 -0.07 2.66 14.91
N GLY A 189 -0.33 2.55 13.60
CA GLY A 189 -1.27 3.41 12.88
C GLY A 189 -0.81 4.87 12.73
N ALA A 190 0.50 5.11 12.69
CA ALA A 190 1.08 6.30 12.07
C ALA A 190 0.77 6.34 10.56
N GLU A 191 1.18 7.42 9.89
CA GLU A 191 1.13 7.57 8.44
C GLU A 191 2.54 7.28 7.89
N GLU A 192 2.67 6.40 6.90
CA GLU A 192 3.97 6.01 6.32
C GLU A 192 4.69 7.19 5.66
N VAL A 193 6.00 7.28 5.90
CA VAL A 193 6.89 8.34 5.41
C VAL A 193 7.90 7.75 4.43
N CYS A 194 7.52 7.82 3.16
CA CYS A 194 8.22 7.16 2.05
C CYS A 194 9.70 7.54 1.91
N ASP A 195 10.49 6.62 1.38
CA ASP A 195 11.90 6.82 1.00
C ASP A 195 12.85 7.06 2.20
N ASP A 196 12.37 6.93 3.45
CA ASP A 196 13.18 7.10 4.67
C ASP A 196 13.77 5.77 5.23
N GLY A 197 13.16 4.63 4.86
CA GLY A 197 13.60 3.28 5.20
C GLY A 197 13.18 2.80 6.59
N VAL A 198 12.15 3.40 7.19
CA VAL A 198 11.49 3.02 8.44
C VAL A 198 10.06 2.53 8.14
N VAL A 199 9.55 1.56 8.90
CA VAL A 199 8.11 1.20 8.88
C VAL A 199 7.44 2.09 9.94
N ASN A 200 6.77 3.16 9.55
CA ASN A 200 6.22 4.11 10.53
C ASN A 200 5.04 3.53 11.32
N ASP A 201 4.21 2.68 10.73
CA ASP A 201 2.97 2.18 11.34
C ASP A 201 3.14 0.91 12.18
N CYS A 202 4.36 0.38 12.27
CA CYS A 202 4.73 -0.85 12.96
C CYS A 202 3.95 -2.14 12.56
N ASP A 203 3.30 -2.22 11.39
CA ASP A 203 2.48 -3.39 10.99
C ASP A 203 3.30 -4.65 10.63
N GLY A 204 4.58 -4.46 10.27
CA GLY A 204 5.51 -5.51 9.87
C GLY A 204 5.57 -5.81 8.36
N ALA A 205 5.06 -4.91 7.52
CA ALA A 205 5.43 -4.78 6.12
C ALA A 205 6.92 -4.41 5.96
N GLU A 206 7.40 -4.40 4.71
CA GLU A 206 8.70 -3.77 4.39
C GLU A 206 8.47 -2.24 4.29
N ALA A 207 9.44 -1.44 4.72
CA ALA A 207 9.34 0.02 5.01
C ALA A 207 8.60 0.91 4.00
N ASP A 208 8.61 0.56 2.72
CA ASP A 208 8.04 1.41 1.67
C ASP A 208 6.87 0.72 0.92
N ALA A 209 6.40 -0.45 1.37
CA ALA A 209 5.82 -1.42 0.45
C ALA A 209 4.28 -1.46 0.30
N ARG A 210 3.45 -0.98 1.26
CA ARG A 210 2.00 -1.35 1.28
C ARG A 210 0.92 -0.34 1.67
N GLU A 211 1.14 0.67 2.51
CA GLU A 211 0.04 1.60 2.90
C GLU A 211 0.46 3.08 2.82
N GLY A 212 0.27 3.69 1.64
CA GLY A 212 0.33 5.16 1.45
C GLY A 212 1.44 5.68 0.56
N CYS A 213 2.54 4.93 0.40
CA CYS A 213 3.69 5.33 -0.41
C CYS A 213 3.50 5.14 -1.91
N ARG A 214 2.65 6.00 -2.48
CA ARG A 214 2.45 6.17 -3.92
C ARG A 214 3.72 6.68 -4.59
N LEU A 215 3.85 6.39 -5.88
CA LEU A 215 4.84 6.92 -6.83
C LEU A 215 5.30 8.35 -6.48
N SER A 216 6.44 8.48 -5.80
CA SER A 216 6.94 9.77 -5.33
C SER A 216 8.45 9.92 -5.55
N GLY A 217 8.93 11.16 -5.51
CA GLY A 217 10.35 11.45 -5.66
C GLY A 217 10.87 11.26 -7.10
N ALA A 218 12.07 10.70 -7.24
CA ALA A 218 12.75 10.62 -8.53
C ALA A 218 13.70 9.42 -8.69
N VAL A 219 13.39 8.56 -9.67
CA VAL A 219 14.07 7.28 -9.93
C VAL A 219 14.87 7.29 -11.25
N ASP A 220 15.86 6.41 -11.41
CA ASP A 220 16.45 6.12 -12.72
C ASP A 220 15.55 5.11 -13.45
N ALA A 221 15.39 5.26 -14.76
CA ALA A 221 14.61 4.33 -15.59
C ALA A 221 15.05 2.86 -15.46
N ARG A 222 16.28 2.63 -14.99
CA ARG A 222 16.86 1.30 -14.77
C ARG A 222 16.42 0.59 -13.49
N ASP A 223 15.74 1.30 -12.59
CA ASP A 223 15.33 0.77 -11.29
C ASP A 223 13.88 0.22 -11.32
N ALA A 224 13.18 0.39 -12.45
CA ALA A 224 11.88 -0.20 -12.81
C ALA A 224 11.76 -1.70 -12.48
N GLU A 225 10.66 -2.15 -11.86
CA GLU A 225 10.44 -3.55 -11.49
C GLU A 225 10.35 -4.44 -12.72
N THR A 226 9.78 -3.91 -13.81
CA THR A 226 9.77 -4.56 -15.12
C THR A 226 10.47 -3.72 -16.17
N THR A 227 11.41 -4.34 -16.90
CA THR A 227 12.04 -3.74 -18.08
C THR A 227 11.86 -4.66 -19.27
N ILE A 228 11.14 -4.19 -20.29
CA ILE A 228 10.90 -4.89 -21.56
C ILE A 228 11.91 -4.41 -22.59
N SER A 229 12.88 -5.26 -22.94
CA SER A 229 13.96 -4.92 -23.89
C SER A 229 13.56 -5.11 -25.35
N GLY A 230 13.71 -4.06 -26.16
CA GLY A 230 13.41 -4.07 -27.59
C GLY A 230 14.34 -4.97 -28.43
N PRO A 231 14.00 -5.21 -29.71
CA PRO A 231 14.60 -6.27 -30.54
C PRO A 231 15.97 -5.91 -31.14
N SER A 232 16.23 -4.63 -31.41
CA SER A 232 17.44 -4.21 -32.12
C SER A 232 17.75 -2.72 -31.92
N ALA A 233 19.03 -2.35 -32.00
CA ALA A 233 19.46 -0.96 -31.84
C ALA A 233 18.75 0.00 -32.81
N GLY A 234 18.12 1.06 -32.29
CA GLY A 234 17.37 2.04 -33.09
C GLY A 234 16.04 1.55 -33.65
N SER A 235 15.42 0.51 -33.06
CA SER A 235 14.14 -0.08 -33.50
C SER A 235 12.88 0.78 -33.28
N THR A 236 13.01 1.88 -32.53
CA THR A 236 11.92 2.69 -31.93
C THR A 236 10.93 1.94 -31.04
N PHE A 237 11.29 0.72 -30.58
CA PHE A 237 10.55 0.01 -29.53
C PHE A 237 10.42 0.87 -28.27
N GLY A 238 9.20 1.01 -27.77
CA GLY A 238 8.87 1.90 -26.66
C GLY A 238 8.54 3.34 -27.06
N GLN A 239 8.38 3.66 -28.34
CA GLN A 239 7.81 4.95 -28.75
C GLN A 239 6.28 4.91 -28.79
N ALA A 240 5.71 3.86 -29.38
CA ALA A 240 4.27 3.61 -29.40
C ALA A 240 3.97 2.48 -28.42
N ILE A 241 3.14 2.77 -27.41
CA ILE A 241 2.77 1.86 -26.32
C ILE A 241 1.27 2.05 -26.09
N ALA A 242 0.53 0.96 -25.98
CA ALA A 242 -0.89 0.97 -25.61
C ALA A 242 -1.19 -0.23 -24.71
N SER A 243 -2.16 -0.08 -23.79
CA SER A 243 -2.89 -1.25 -23.31
C SER A 243 -3.60 -1.90 -24.49
N ALA A 244 -3.56 -3.23 -24.50
CA ALA A 244 -4.21 -4.07 -25.49
C ALA A 244 -5.57 -4.61 -25.02
N GLY A 245 -5.94 -4.39 -23.76
CA GLY A 245 -7.04 -5.10 -23.12
C GLY A 245 -6.71 -6.57 -22.81
N ASP A 246 -7.71 -7.38 -22.49
CA ASP A 246 -7.56 -8.83 -22.26
C ASP A 246 -7.67 -9.58 -23.59
N VAL A 247 -6.53 -9.75 -24.28
CA VAL A 247 -6.51 -10.34 -25.64
C VAL A 247 -6.61 -11.86 -25.58
N ASP A 248 -6.00 -12.53 -24.58
CA ASP A 248 -6.06 -14.01 -24.49
C ASP A 248 -7.25 -14.56 -23.67
N GLY A 249 -7.97 -13.71 -22.96
CA GLY A 249 -9.20 -14.02 -22.23
C GLY A 249 -8.96 -14.62 -20.84
N ASP A 250 -7.84 -14.29 -20.19
CA ASP A 250 -7.50 -14.79 -18.85
C ASP A 250 -8.00 -13.88 -17.70
N GLY A 251 -8.39 -12.65 -18.02
CA GLY A 251 -8.91 -11.64 -17.10
C GLY A 251 -7.89 -10.58 -16.66
N VAL A 252 -6.68 -10.58 -17.21
CA VAL A 252 -5.61 -9.58 -16.96
C VAL A 252 -5.37 -8.76 -18.23
N GLY A 253 -4.96 -7.49 -18.08
CA GLY A 253 -4.64 -6.62 -19.21
C GLY A 253 -3.29 -6.95 -19.88
N ASP A 254 -3.26 -6.82 -21.20
CA ASP A 254 -2.06 -7.05 -22.03
C ASP A 254 -1.42 -5.73 -22.51
N LEU A 255 -0.15 -5.81 -22.93
CA LEU A 255 0.61 -4.67 -23.45
C LEU A 255 0.93 -4.84 -24.94
N LEU A 256 0.62 -3.82 -25.75
CA LEU A 256 1.02 -3.73 -27.16
C LEU A 256 2.10 -2.64 -27.35
N VAL A 257 3.24 -3.02 -27.95
CA VAL A 257 4.37 -2.11 -28.20
C VAL A 257 4.74 -2.08 -29.68
N GLY A 258 4.73 -0.89 -30.29
CA GLY A 258 5.19 -0.64 -31.66
C GLY A 258 6.70 -0.42 -31.75
N ALA A 259 7.30 -0.87 -32.87
CA ALA A 259 8.71 -0.72 -33.19
C ALA A 259 8.93 -0.57 -34.71
N PHE A 260 8.55 0.59 -35.25
CA PHE A 260 8.50 0.80 -36.70
C PHE A 260 9.85 0.82 -37.43
N ASP A 261 10.96 1.07 -36.72
CA ASP A 261 12.30 1.09 -37.31
C ASP A 261 13.04 -0.26 -37.20
N VAL A 262 12.35 -1.34 -36.84
CA VAL A 262 12.87 -2.72 -36.95
C VAL A 262 13.22 -3.07 -38.40
N PHE A 263 14.41 -3.62 -38.59
CA PHE A 263 14.92 -4.02 -39.90
C PHE A 263 14.78 -5.52 -40.16
N HIS A 264 13.91 -5.91 -41.11
CA HIS A 264 13.84 -7.28 -41.62
C HIS A 264 14.45 -7.37 -43.03
N SER A 265 15.39 -8.29 -43.26
CA SER A 265 16.03 -8.49 -44.58
C SER A 265 16.60 -7.23 -45.25
N ASP A 266 17.29 -6.38 -44.47
CA ASP A 266 17.97 -5.12 -44.86
C ASP A 266 17.07 -3.88 -45.10
N TRP A 267 15.76 -3.93 -44.82
CA TRP A 267 14.84 -2.79 -44.99
C TRP A 267 14.08 -2.48 -43.70
N ARG A 268 13.43 -1.31 -43.60
CA ARG A 268 12.60 -0.90 -42.45
C ARG A 268 11.16 -1.35 -42.66
N GLN A 269 10.79 -2.57 -42.27
CA GLN A 269 9.39 -2.98 -42.32
C GLN A 269 8.63 -2.68 -41.03
N GLY A 270 9.32 -2.56 -39.90
CA GLY A 270 8.70 -2.39 -38.59
C GLY A 270 8.07 -3.68 -38.05
N SER A 271 7.70 -3.66 -36.77
CA SER A 271 7.01 -4.76 -36.07
C SER A 271 6.19 -4.22 -34.90
N ALA A 272 5.20 -4.98 -34.45
CA ALA A 272 4.50 -4.75 -33.18
C ALA A 272 4.57 -6.03 -32.31
N TYR A 273 4.60 -5.87 -31.00
CA TYR A 273 4.82 -6.93 -30.02
C TYR A 273 3.71 -6.91 -28.97
N LEU A 274 3.02 -8.04 -28.81
CA LEU A 274 2.04 -8.25 -27.74
C LEU A 274 2.70 -9.01 -26.59
N PHE A 275 2.52 -8.54 -25.37
CA PHE A 275 2.94 -9.21 -24.15
C PHE A 275 1.72 -9.44 -23.28
N HIS A 276 1.44 -10.71 -22.92
CA HIS A 276 0.33 -11.00 -22.01
C HIS A 276 0.69 -10.65 -20.57
N GLY A 277 -0.27 -10.11 -19.83
CA GLY A 277 -0.12 -9.80 -18.40
C GLY A 277 -0.09 -11.06 -17.50
N PRO A 278 0.19 -10.90 -16.20
CA PRO A 278 0.91 -9.78 -15.59
C PRO A 278 2.41 -9.84 -15.92
N LEU A 279 3.04 -8.68 -16.11
CA LEU A 279 4.47 -8.58 -16.44
C LEU A 279 5.32 -8.42 -15.18
N SER A 280 6.51 -9.04 -15.15
CA SER A 280 7.44 -8.90 -14.02
C SER A 280 8.90 -9.09 -14.43
N GLY A 281 9.79 -8.23 -13.93
CA GLY A 281 11.24 -8.37 -14.06
C GLY A 281 11.80 -8.08 -15.46
N ALA A 282 12.88 -8.77 -15.81
CA ALA A 282 13.54 -8.57 -17.10
C ALA A 282 12.88 -9.38 -18.22
N VAL A 283 12.10 -8.71 -19.06
CA VAL A 283 11.41 -9.26 -20.24
C VAL A 283 12.16 -8.83 -21.51
N ALA A 284 12.18 -9.66 -22.55
CA ALA A 284 12.65 -9.25 -23.87
C ALA A 284 11.54 -9.36 -24.92
N SER A 285 11.66 -8.60 -26.01
CA SER A 285 10.84 -8.73 -27.23
C SER A 285 10.77 -10.15 -27.81
N THR A 286 11.70 -11.05 -27.47
CA THR A 286 11.63 -12.48 -27.82
C THR A 286 10.70 -13.32 -26.95
N ASP A 287 10.26 -12.77 -25.83
CA ASP A 287 9.31 -13.38 -24.88
C ASP A 287 7.87 -12.88 -25.13
N ALA A 288 7.69 -11.98 -26.10
CA ALA A 288 6.37 -11.52 -26.55
C ALA A 288 5.48 -12.71 -26.96
N ALA A 289 4.23 -12.67 -26.52
CA ALA A 289 3.23 -13.66 -26.87
C ALA A 289 2.89 -13.65 -28.36
N ALA A 290 2.92 -12.46 -29.00
CA ALA A 290 2.86 -12.32 -30.45
C ALA A 290 3.90 -11.31 -30.99
N GLU A 291 4.42 -11.59 -32.18
CA GLU A 291 5.20 -10.65 -32.99
C GLU A 291 4.47 -10.47 -34.33
N ILE A 292 3.99 -9.26 -34.62
CA ILE A 292 3.37 -8.91 -35.90
C ILE A 292 4.46 -8.30 -36.78
N VAL A 293 4.91 -9.06 -37.78
CA VAL A 293 6.04 -8.70 -38.65
C VAL A 293 5.55 -7.94 -39.89
N GLY A 294 6.08 -6.73 -40.09
CA GLY A 294 5.93 -5.99 -41.34
C GLY A 294 6.63 -6.70 -42.51
N THR A 295 5.99 -6.73 -43.68
CA THR A 295 6.54 -7.38 -44.89
C THR A 295 6.84 -6.42 -46.03
N LEU A 296 6.20 -5.23 -46.05
CA LEU A 296 6.40 -4.20 -47.07
C LEU A 296 7.71 -3.41 -46.84
N TYR A 297 8.50 -3.26 -47.90
CA TYR A 297 9.72 -2.44 -47.89
C TYR A 297 9.40 -1.00 -47.49
N TYR A 298 10.05 -0.47 -46.45
CA TYR A 298 9.75 0.85 -45.87
C TYR A 298 8.33 0.99 -45.29
N GLY A 299 7.65 -0.12 -44.96
CA GLY A 299 6.30 -0.12 -44.40
C GLY A 299 6.19 0.56 -43.04
N ALA A 300 7.20 0.46 -42.17
CA ALA A 300 7.19 1.05 -40.83
C ALA A 300 5.93 0.69 -40.00
N LEU A 301 5.61 -0.61 -39.94
CA LEU A 301 4.52 -1.19 -39.14
C LEU A 301 4.81 -1.09 -37.64
N GLY A 302 3.79 -0.83 -36.83
CA GLY A 302 3.97 -0.45 -35.43
C GLY A 302 4.51 0.97 -35.30
N VAL A 303 4.10 1.87 -36.21
CA VAL A 303 4.27 3.32 -36.03
C VAL A 303 3.48 3.81 -34.84
N ASP A 304 2.26 3.30 -34.76
CA ASP A 304 1.26 3.58 -33.76
C ASP A 304 0.47 2.28 -33.53
N VAL A 305 -0.07 2.13 -32.32
CA VAL A 305 -0.73 0.92 -31.82
C VAL A 305 -1.87 1.31 -30.89
N LEU A 306 -2.96 0.54 -30.94
CA LEU A 306 -4.17 0.82 -30.17
C LEU A 306 -4.86 -0.50 -29.79
N GLY A 307 -5.25 -0.63 -28.53
CA GLY A 307 -6.22 -1.62 -28.04
C GLY A 307 -7.59 -0.97 -27.89
N PRO A 308 -8.49 -1.05 -28.90
CA PRO A 308 -9.82 -0.44 -28.85
C PRO A 308 -10.86 -1.28 -28.09
N GLY A 309 -10.45 -2.39 -27.47
CA GLY A 309 -11.32 -3.42 -26.90
C GLY A 309 -11.88 -4.38 -27.96
N ASP A 310 -12.86 -5.20 -27.57
CA ASP A 310 -13.58 -6.14 -28.44
C ASP A 310 -14.40 -5.43 -29.55
N LEU A 311 -13.85 -5.34 -30.77
CA LEU A 311 -14.51 -4.74 -31.94
C LEU A 311 -15.48 -5.71 -32.64
N ASN A 312 -15.43 -7.00 -32.31
CA ASN A 312 -16.08 -8.07 -33.06
C ASN A 312 -17.26 -8.73 -32.31
N GLY A 313 -17.29 -8.58 -30.99
CA GLY A 313 -18.30 -9.05 -30.05
C GLY A 313 -18.12 -10.51 -29.60
N ASP A 314 -16.90 -11.07 -29.61
CA ASP A 314 -16.64 -12.45 -29.18
C ASP A 314 -16.10 -12.62 -27.75
N GLY A 315 -15.75 -11.52 -27.08
CA GLY A 315 -15.33 -11.48 -25.68
C GLY A 315 -13.81 -11.56 -25.45
N HIS A 316 -13.00 -11.34 -26.48
CA HIS A 316 -11.57 -11.03 -26.38
C HIS A 316 -11.33 -9.61 -26.87
N ASP A 317 -10.38 -8.88 -26.29
CA ASP A 317 -10.02 -7.56 -26.80
C ASP A 317 -9.17 -7.67 -28.08
N ASP A 318 -9.42 -6.76 -29.03
CA ASP A 318 -8.82 -6.77 -30.36
C ASP A 318 -7.63 -5.80 -30.45
N LEU A 319 -6.77 -5.97 -31.47
CA LEU A 319 -5.58 -5.15 -31.67
C LEU A 319 -5.62 -4.37 -32.99
N VAL A 320 -5.21 -3.10 -32.94
CA VAL A 320 -5.04 -2.25 -34.13
C VAL A 320 -3.59 -1.80 -34.26
N VAL A 321 -2.99 -2.06 -35.43
CA VAL A 321 -1.58 -1.73 -35.73
C VAL A 321 -1.47 -0.85 -36.97
N GLY A 322 -0.88 0.33 -36.80
CA GLY A 322 -0.61 1.29 -37.87
C GLY A 322 0.65 0.98 -38.69
N MET A 323 0.65 1.36 -39.98
CA MET A 323 1.77 1.17 -40.90
C MET A 323 1.92 2.38 -41.86
N ARG A 324 2.88 3.27 -41.59
CA ARG A 324 3.18 4.44 -42.45
C ARG A 324 4.22 4.13 -43.52
N HIS A 325 3.79 3.93 -44.77
CA HIS A 325 4.74 3.71 -45.88
C HIS A 325 5.70 4.92 -46.08
N SER A 326 6.95 4.76 -45.64
CA SER A 326 7.87 5.85 -45.28
C SER A 326 8.90 6.23 -46.36
N ARG A 327 8.59 6.04 -47.66
CA ARG A 327 9.52 6.44 -48.73
C ARG A 327 8.86 6.95 -50.00
N SER A 328 9.34 8.12 -50.46
CA SER A 328 8.99 8.72 -51.74
C SER A 328 10.00 8.38 -52.85
N GLY A 329 9.51 8.24 -54.09
CA GLY A 329 10.34 8.35 -55.30
C GLY A 329 10.70 7.06 -56.05
N GLU A 330 10.14 5.90 -55.70
CA GLU A 330 10.24 4.68 -56.52
C GLU A 330 8.90 4.32 -57.18
N THR A 331 8.98 3.79 -58.41
CA THR A 331 7.84 3.53 -59.29
C THR A 331 7.29 2.10 -59.20
N GLU A 332 7.64 1.36 -58.14
CA GLU A 332 7.18 -0.03 -57.96
C GLU A 332 6.14 -0.12 -56.85
N ARG A 333 4.89 -0.37 -57.30
CA ARG A 333 3.71 -0.84 -56.57
C ARG A 333 2.93 0.20 -55.75
N ASP A 334 1.62 -0.02 -55.77
CA ASP A 334 0.58 0.75 -55.09
C ASP A 334 0.42 0.27 -53.62
N GLU A 335 1.54 -0.04 -52.96
CA GLU A 335 1.63 -0.59 -51.59
C GLU A 335 1.55 0.58 -50.60
N GLY A 336 0.33 1.12 -50.45
CA GLY A 336 0.03 2.29 -49.63
C GLY A 336 0.06 2.01 -48.12
N ALA A 337 0.10 3.09 -47.35
CA ALA A 337 0.01 3.06 -45.89
C ALA A 337 -1.34 2.46 -45.44
N SER A 338 -1.36 1.77 -44.31
CA SER A 338 -2.47 0.88 -43.91
C SER A 338 -2.62 0.78 -42.39
N VAL A 339 -3.80 0.36 -41.96
CA VAL A 339 -4.14 0.00 -40.58
C VAL A 339 -4.65 -1.44 -40.59
N PHE A 340 -4.10 -2.27 -39.71
CA PHE A 340 -4.41 -3.69 -39.60
C PHE A 340 -5.15 -3.95 -38.30
N VAL A 341 -6.29 -4.63 -38.36
CA VAL A 341 -7.03 -5.13 -37.18
C VAL A 341 -6.81 -6.63 -37.09
N PHE A 342 -6.43 -7.09 -35.90
CA PHE A 342 -6.31 -8.50 -35.54
C PHE A 342 -7.30 -8.78 -34.44
N HIS A 343 -8.17 -9.76 -34.64
CA HIS A 343 -9.13 -10.12 -33.59
C HIS A 343 -8.49 -11.03 -32.53
N GLY A 344 -8.93 -10.89 -31.28
CA GLY A 344 -8.52 -11.76 -30.20
C GLY A 344 -8.96 -13.23 -30.41
N PRO A 345 -8.26 -14.23 -29.83
CA PRO A 345 -6.97 -14.14 -29.17
C PRO A 345 -5.79 -14.21 -30.16
N VAL A 346 -4.79 -13.34 -29.95
CA VAL A 346 -3.62 -13.17 -30.83
C VAL A 346 -2.38 -13.81 -30.23
N SER A 347 -1.69 -14.70 -30.96
CA SER A 347 -0.43 -15.32 -30.49
C SER A 347 0.49 -15.80 -31.62
N GLY A 348 1.79 -15.91 -31.30
CA GLY A 348 2.85 -16.39 -32.18
C GLY A 348 3.37 -15.34 -33.18
N THR A 349 4.20 -15.78 -34.13
CA THR A 349 4.70 -14.89 -35.19
C THR A 349 3.67 -14.78 -36.30
N LEU A 350 3.12 -13.58 -36.46
CA LEU A 350 2.16 -13.18 -37.48
C LEU A 350 2.82 -12.22 -38.48
N THR A 351 2.12 -11.95 -39.57
CA THR A 351 2.44 -10.87 -40.51
C THR A 351 1.24 -9.97 -40.70
N GLN A 352 1.45 -8.78 -41.28
CA GLN A 352 0.36 -7.92 -41.73
C GLN A 352 -0.68 -8.61 -42.66
N GLY A 353 -0.30 -9.72 -43.31
CA GLY A 353 -1.19 -10.48 -44.19
C GLY A 353 -2.09 -11.49 -43.47
N ASP A 354 -1.89 -11.67 -42.16
CA ASP A 354 -2.69 -12.53 -41.29
C ASP A 354 -3.79 -11.74 -40.54
N ALA A 355 -3.84 -10.42 -40.72
CA ALA A 355 -4.86 -9.53 -40.14
C ALA A 355 -6.28 -9.85 -40.66
N ASP A 356 -7.27 -9.85 -39.75
CA ASP A 356 -8.68 -10.04 -40.06
C ASP A 356 -9.26 -8.89 -40.89
N ARG A 357 -8.80 -7.66 -40.61
CA ARG A 357 -9.16 -6.45 -41.36
C ARG A 357 -7.92 -5.69 -41.81
N GLU A 358 -7.96 -5.21 -43.05
CA GLU A 358 -7.04 -4.20 -43.57
C GLU A 358 -7.85 -2.98 -43.99
N LEU A 359 -7.52 -1.82 -43.43
CA LEU A 359 -7.93 -0.51 -43.91
C LEU A 359 -6.73 0.08 -44.66
N ARG A 360 -6.89 0.42 -45.94
CA ARG A 360 -5.74 0.86 -46.76
C ARG A 360 -6.02 2.07 -47.64
N VAL A 361 -5.01 2.89 -47.87
CA VAL A 361 -5.00 3.89 -48.94
C VAL A 361 -4.35 3.33 -50.22
N THR A 362 -4.70 3.91 -51.37
CA THR A 362 -4.20 3.48 -52.70
C THR A 362 -3.19 4.46 -53.30
N THR A 363 -2.61 5.34 -52.49
CA THR A 363 -1.72 6.44 -52.91
C THR A 363 -0.46 6.49 -52.02
N GLN A 364 0.55 7.24 -52.48
CA GLN A 364 1.87 7.29 -51.85
C GLN A 364 2.02 8.54 -51.00
N ASN A 365 2.61 8.37 -49.81
CA ASN A 365 3.04 9.45 -48.90
C ASN A 365 1.91 10.12 -48.08
N ASP A 366 0.86 9.34 -47.79
CA ASP A 366 -0.40 9.83 -47.21
C ASP A 366 -0.47 9.73 -45.67
N HIS A 367 0.55 9.15 -45.03
CA HIS A 367 0.67 8.88 -43.59
C HIS A 367 -0.54 8.18 -42.91
N PHE A 368 -1.46 7.59 -43.68
CA PHE A 368 -2.58 6.78 -43.19
C PHE A 368 -2.10 5.71 -42.20
N GLY A 369 -2.71 5.61 -41.03
CA GLY A 369 -2.27 4.71 -39.97
C GLY A 369 -1.01 5.16 -39.24
N ALA A 370 -0.62 6.43 -39.30
CA ALA A 370 0.43 7.00 -38.45
C ALA A 370 -0.09 7.50 -37.09
N ASN A 371 -1.40 7.77 -37.00
CA ASN A 371 -2.12 8.15 -35.78
C ASN A 371 -3.47 7.44 -35.77
N LEU A 372 -3.86 6.90 -34.62
CA LEU A 372 -5.05 6.08 -34.40
C LEU A 372 -5.84 6.61 -33.20
N ALA A 373 -7.17 6.47 -33.24
CA ALA A 373 -8.06 6.66 -32.10
C ALA A 373 -9.33 5.82 -32.27
N SER A 374 -10.07 5.61 -31.18
CA SER A 374 -11.31 4.85 -31.15
C SER A 374 -12.32 5.41 -30.15
N GLY A 375 -13.61 5.24 -30.44
CA GLY A 375 -14.76 5.66 -29.60
C GLY A 375 -16.06 5.61 -30.41
N ASP A 376 -17.21 5.90 -29.82
CA ASP A 376 -18.55 5.81 -30.44
C ASP A 376 -18.94 7.16 -31.07
N LEU A 377 -18.42 7.43 -32.27
CA LEU A 377 -18.57 8.73 -32.94
C LEU A 377 -19.93 8.90 -33.63
N ASP A 378 -20.65 7.83 -33.96
CA ASP A 378 -22.00 7.91 -34.56
C ASP A 378 -23.16 7.71 -33.55
N GLY A 379 -22.83 7.31 -32.31
CA GLY A 379 -23.75 7.22 -31.17
C GLY A 379 -24.62 5.95 -31.18
N ASP A 380 -24.18 4.87 -31.85
CA ASP A 380 -24.91 3.60 -31.91
C ASP A 380 -24.52 2.58 -30.81
N GLY A 381 -23.45 2.87 -30.06
CA GLY A 381 -22.94 2.04 -28.97
C GLY A 381 -21.91 0.99 -29.41
N VAL A 382 -21.36 1.10 -30.62
CA VAL A 382 -20.25 0.29 -31.13
C VAL A 382 -19.02 1.19 -31.30
N VAL A 383 -17.84 0.68 -30.95
CA VAL A 383 -16.57 1.40 -31.12
C VAL A 383 -16.27 1.61 -32.60
N ASP A 384 -15.93 2.83 -32.99
CA ASP A 384 -15.44 3.22 -34.30
C ASP A 384 -13.91 3.33 -34.33
N LEU A 385 -13.32 3.34 -35.53
CA LEU A 385 -11.89 3.57 -35.71
C LEU A 385 -11.63 4.84 -36.54
N VAL A 386 -10.79 5.71 -35.99
CA VAL A 386 -10.29 6.91 -36.66
C VAL A 386 -8.82 6.74 -37.01
N THR A 387 -8.41 7.26 -38.17
CA THR A 387 -6.99 7.43 -38.46
C THR A 387 -6.67 8.73 -39.19
N GLY A 388 -5.53 9.32 -38.82
CA GLY A 388 -4.97 10.51 -39.47
C GLY A 388 -4.33 10.19 -40.82
N THR A 389 -4.45 11.14 -41.76
CA THR A 389 -3.75 11.14 -43.06
C THR A 389 -2.99 12.45 -43.30
N PRO A 390 -2.13 12.90 -42.38
CA PRO A 390 -1.41 14.15 -42.56
C PRO A 390 -0.60 14.11 -43.87
N TYR A 391 -0.55 15.24 -44.57
CA TYR A 391 0.09 15.40 -45.88
C TYR A 391 -0.59 14.70 -47.09
N PHE A 392 -1.78 14.07 -46.98
CA PHE A 392 -2.50 13.50 -48.13
C PHE A 392 -3.39 14.51 -48.89
N ASP A 393 -2.79 15.32 -49.76
CA ASP A 393 -3.49 16.28 -50.65
C ASP A 393 -4.43 17.24 -49.89
N SER A 394 -5.70 16.86 -49.73
CA SER A 394 -6.70 17.58 -48.93
C SER A 394 -7.55 16.67 -48.05
N LEU A 395 -7.11 15.44 -47.72
CA LEU A 395 -7.75 14.58 -46.72
C LEU A 395 -6.91 14.56 -45.45
N SER A 396 -7.56 14.66 -44.29
CA SER A 396 -6.88 14.69 -42.98
C SER A 396 -7.27 13.56 -42.04
N LEU A 397 -8.53 13.14 -42.05
CA LEU A 397 -9.02 12.04 -41.20
C LEU A 397 -9.93 11.13 -42.02
N ALA A 398 -9.89 9.84 -41.69
CA ALA A 398 -10.87 8.86 -42.12
C ALA A 398 -11.44 8.15 -40.89
N VAL A 399 -12.77 8.10 -40.79
CA VAL A 399 -13.50 7.37 -39.74
C VAL A 399 -14.21 6.18 -40.39
N PHE A 400 -14.06 5.01 -39.78
CA PHE A 400 -14.71 3.78 -40.17
C PHE A 400 -15.64 3.37 -39.04
N TYR A 401 -16.94 3.37 -39.30
CA TYR A 401 -17.92 3.06 -38.27
C TYR A 401 -17.98 1.55 -38.00
N GLY A 402 -18.39 1.20 -36.78
CA GLY A 402 -18.64 -0.18 -36.38
C GLY A 402 -19.80 -0.84 -37.14
N PRO A 403 -19.96 -2.17 -37.05
CA PRO A 403 -18.99 -3.16 -36.56
C PRO A 403 -17.93 -3.50 -37.62
N HIS A 404 -16.69 -3.77 -37.20
CA HIS A 404 -15.46 -3.79 -38.02
C HIS A 404 -15.30 -5.03 -38.94
N SER A 405 -16.38 -5.50 -39.54
CA SER A 405 -16.54 -6.84 -40.14
C SER A 405 -15.91 -7.10 -41.53
N ALA A 406 -15.29 -6.11 -42.20
CA ALA A 406 -14.70 -6.31 -43.53
C ALA A 406 -13.64 -5.28 -43.93
N SER A 407 -12.53 -5.73 -44.53
CA SER A 407 -11.45 -4.88 -45.07
C SER A 407 -11.96 -3.82 -46.05
N ALA A 408 -11.45 -2.60 -45.91
CA ALA A 408 -11.93 -1.42 -46.64
C ALA A 408 -10.77 -0.64 -47.27
N THR A 409 -11.09 0.20 -48.27
CA THR A 409 -10.17 1.26 -48.71
C THR A 409 -10.61 2.58 -48.09
N VAL A 410 -9.73 3.57 -48.00
CA VAL A 410 -10.11 4.90 -47.47
C VAL A 410 -11.31 5.53 -48.21
N ARG A 411 -11.55 5.19 -49.48
CA ARG A 411 -12.74 5.63 -50.25
C ARG A 411 -14.04 4.92 -49.86
N MET A 412 -13.98 4.03 -48.89
CA MET A 412 -15.10 3.32 -48.26
C MET A 412 -15.19 3.63 -46.76
N ALA A 413 -14.42 4.59 -46.25
CA ALA A 413 -14.65 5.17 -44.93
C ALA A 413 -16.04 5.80 -44.88
N ASP A 414 -16.67 5.76 -43.72
CA ASP A 414 -18.04 6.22 -43.51
C ASP A 414 -18.09 7.74 -43.37
N LEU A 415 -17.05 8.34 -42.77
CA LEU A 415 -16.79 9.77 -42.77
C LEU A 415 -15.35 10.08 -43.23
N LEU A 416 -15.22 11.04 -44.15
CA LEU A 416 -13.96 11.61 -44.61
C LEU A 416 -13.89 13.10 -44.27
N VAL A 417 -12.88 13.52 -43.52
CA VAL A 417 -12.66 14.93 -43.14
C VAL A 417 -11.57 15.53 -44.02
N TYR A 418 -11.96 16.50 -44.84
CA TYR A 418 -11.07 17.15 -45.79
C TYR A 418 -10.47 18.46 -45.24
N ASN A 419 -9.20 18.67 -45.53
CA ASN A 419 -8.47 19.88 -45.22
C ASN A 419 -8.83 21.02 -46.20
N ASP A 420 -9.44 22.09 -45.71
CA ASP A 420 -9.60 23.37 -46.42
C ASP A 420 -8.65 24.46 -45.93
N HIS A 421 -7.75 24.14 -44.99
CA HIS A 421 -6.73 25.02 -44.46
C HIS A 421 -5.40 24.81 -45.21
N PRO A 422 -5.05 25.66 -46.20
CA PRO A 422 -3.96 25.41 -47.15
C PRO A 422 -2.54 25.53 -46.57
N GLU A 423 -2.43 25.82 -45.27
CA GLU A 423 -1.19 25.96 -44.52
C GLU A 423 -1.26 25.20 -43.17
N SER A 424 -2.09 24.16 -43.03
CA SER A 424 -2.00 23.24 -41.88
C SER A 424 -2.21 21.79 -42.31
N ASP A 425 -1.72 20.86 -41.50
CA ASP A 425 -1.86 19.43 -41.66
C ASP A 425 -2.66 18.86 -40.46
N PRO A 426 -4.00 18.84 -40.51
CA PRO A 426 -4.83 18.13 -39.53
C PRO A 426 -4.64 16.61 -39.64
N GLY A 427 -4.83 15.89 -38.53
CA GLY A 427 -4.59 14.44 -38.42
C GLY A 427 -3.20 14.07 -37.90
N GLN A 428 -2.44 15.05 -37.36
CA GLN A 428 -1.13 14.82 -36.73
C GLN A 428 -1.23 14.19 -35.34
N SER A 429 -2.37 14.41 -34.68
CA SER A 429 -2.82 13.70 -33.49
C SER A 429 -4.34 13.63 -33.55
N VAL A 430 -4.92 12.63 -32.90
CA VAL A 430 -6.37 12.37 -32.89
C VAL A 430 -6.75 11.86 -31.50
N ALA A 431 -7.86 12.34 -30.98
CA ALA A 431 -8.52 11.79 -29.81
C ALA A 431 -10.04 11.77 -30.01
N VAL A 432 -10.72 10.96 -29.21
CA VAL A 432 -12.18 10.79 -29.24
C VAL A 432 -12.68 10.84 -27.79
N GLY A 433 -13.81 11.52 -27.56
CA GLY A 433 -14.43 11.62 -26.23
C GLY A 433 -15.35 12.84 -26.07
N ASP A 434 -16.29 12.80 -25.13
CA ASP A 434 -17.29 13.87 -24.86
C ASP A 434 -16.66 15.10 -24.18
N VAL A 435 -16.02 15.98 -24.97
CA VAL A 435 -15.47 17.26 -24.47
C VAL A 435 -16.52 18.37 -24.37
N ASN A 436 -17.72 18.17 -24.93
CA ASN A 436 -18.81 19.15 -24.92
C ASN A 436 -19.87 18.89 -23.82
N GLY A 437 -19.81 17.74 -23.14
CA GLY A 437 -20.66 17.37 -22.02
C GLY A 437 -22.10 17.01 -22.40
N ASP A 438 -22.36 16.53 -23.62
CA ASP A 438 -23.69 16.10 -24.07
C ASP A 438 -23.94 14.58 -24.03
N GLY A 439 -22.91 13.81 -23.70
CA GLY A 439 -22.95 12.35 -23.54
C GLY A 439 -22.70 11.56 -24.81
N GLN A 440 -22.05 12.15 -25.81
CA GLN A 440 -21.65 11.50 -27.08
C GLN A 440 -20.18 11.85 -27.36
N ASP A 441 -19.45 10.94 -28.01
CA ASP A 441 -18.05 11.19 -28.29
C ASP A 441 -17.86 12.25 -29.39
N ASP A 442 -17.00 13.24 -29.11
CA ASP A 442 -16.55 14.22 -30.08
C ASP A 442 -15.26 13.75 -30.78
N LEU A 443 -14.97 14.29 -31.96
CA LEU A 443 -13.73 14.04 -32.69
C LEU A 443 -12.78 15.24 -32.56
N ILE A 444 -11.62 15.00 -31.93
CA ILE A 444 -10.58 16.00 -31.70
C ILE A 444 -9.37 15.70 -32.61
N THR A 445 -8.79 16.72 -33.24
CA THR A 445 -7.52 16.55 -33.98
C THR A 445 -6.56 17.73 -33.84
N GLY A 446 -5.27 17.42 -33.74
CA GLY A 446 -4.19 18.39 -33.81
C GLY A 446 -3.81 18.80 -35.23
N LEU A 447 -3.43 20.07 -35.37
CA LEU A 447 -2.97 20.74 -36.59
C LEU A 447 -1.47 21.05 -36.50
N GLU A 448 -0.61 20.47 -37.35
CA GLU A 448 0.73 21.06 -37.58
C GLU A 448 0.58 22.22 -38.60
N HIS A 449 1.28 23.35 -38.41
CA HIS A 449 1.30 24.47 -39.36
C HIS A 449 2.74 24.70 -39.82
N PRO A 450 3.06 24.93 -41.12
CA PRO A 450 4.44 25.18 -41.60
C PRO A 450 5.07 26.52 -41.18
N ALA A 451 4.45 27.20 -40.23
CA ALA A 451 4.94 28.39 -39.54
C ALA A 451 4.80 28.18 -38.01
N ASP A 452 4.99 26.92 -37.61
CA ASP A 452 4.99 26.30 -36.28
C ASP A 452 3.89 26.74 -35.29
N LEU A 453 2.82 27.43 -35.73
CA LEU A 453 1.76 27.96 -34.87
C LEU A 453 0.93 26.91 -34.10
N GLY A 454 0.76 25.72 -34.70
CA GLY A 454 -0.10 24.67 -34.16
C GLY A 454 -1.60 25.02 -34.07
N GLY A 455 -2.40 24.06 -33.62
CA GLY A 455 -3.84 24.22 -33.39
C GLY A 455 -4.54 22.91 -33.03
N VAL A 456 -5.79 23.01 -32.58
CA VAL A 456 -6.69 21.86 -32.38
C VAL A 456 -8.07 22.22 -32.93
N GLU A 457 -8.70 21.29 -33.62
CA GLU A 457 -10.08 21.40 -34.11
C GLU A 457 -10.93 20.28 -33.51
N ILE A 458 -12.18 20.61 -33.17
CA ILE A 458 -13.15 19.71 -32.53
C ILE A 458 -14.43 19.69 -33.38
N LEU A 459 -14.89 18.50 -33.76
CA LEU A 459 -16.17 18.26 -34.41
C LEU A 459 -17.07 17.52 -33.42
N TYR A 460 -18.24 18.07 -33.10
CA TYR A 460 -19.09 17.47 -32.07
C TYR A 460 -19.87 16.24 -32.54
N GLY A 461 -20.04 15.29 -31.63
CA GLY A 461 -20.87 14.11 -31.80
C GLY A 461 -22.38 14.42 -31.86
N PRO A 462 -23.20 13.49 -32.38
CA PRO A 462 -22.81 12.31 -33.12
C PRO A 462 -22.54 12.70 -34.58
N LEU A 463 -21.41 12.23 -35.11
CA LEU A 463 -21.00 12.46 -36.48
C LEU A 463 -21.84 11.64 -37.46
N GLY A 464 -22.10 12.20 -38.63
CA GLY A 464 -22.85 11.54 -39.70
C GLY A 464 -21.96 11.13 -40.87
N THR A 465 -22.39 10.10 -41.60
CA THR A 465 -21.68 9.61 -42.80
C THR A 465 -21.51 10.69 -43.89
N GLY A 466 -20.35 10.73 -44.56
CA GLY A 466 -20.14 11.49 -45.80
C GLY A 466 -18.75 12.11 -45.96
N ASP A 467 -18.68 13.17 -46.77
CA ASP A 467 -17.51 14.05 -46.87
C ASP A 467 -17.79 15.34 -46.07
N THR A 468 -16.92 15.72 -45.13
CA THR A 468 -16.96 17.00 -44.40
C THR A 468 -15.65 17.77 -44.52
N TRP A 469 -15.56 19.00 -43.98
CA TRP A 469 -14.35 19.82 -44.02
C TRP A 469 -13.90 20.19 -42.61
N ILE A 470 -12.58 20.25 -42.37
CA ILE A 470 -12.04 20.60 -41.05
C ILE A 470 -12.42 22.03 -40.65
N GLY A 471 -12.49 22.98 -41.59
CA GLY A 471 -13.02 24.34 -41.35
C GLY A 471 -14.54 24.42 -41.10
N ALA A 472 -15.22 23.29 -40.95
CA ALA A 472 -16.58 23.20 -40.43
C ALA A 472 -16.63 22.73 -38.95
N ALA A 473 -15.47 22.60 -38.28
CA ALA A 473 -15.36 22.31 -36.86
C ALA A 473 -16.16 23.30 -35.99
N ASP A 474 -16.66 22.79 -34.87
CA ASP A 474 -17.48 23.53 -33.92
C ASP A 474 -16.63 24.40 -32.99
N VAL A 475 -15.44 23.90 -32.61
CA VAL A 475 -14.43 24.63 -31.82
C VAL A 475 -13.04 24.52 -32.44
N SER A 476 -12.35 25.67 -32.47
CA SER A 476 -10.98 25.82 -32.96
C SER A 476 -10.11 26.47 -31.88
N LEU A 477 -9.00 25.84 -31.51
CA LEU A 477 -8.05 26.30 -30.49
C LEU A 477 -6.66 26.56 -31.09
N SER A 478 -5.97 27.58 -30.58
CA SER A 478 -4.61 27.95 -31.04
C SER A 478 -3.80 28.63 -29.93
N THR A 479 -2.47 28.59 -29.97
CA THR A 479 -1.63 29.52 -29.19
C THR A 479 -1.49 30.83 -29.94
N GLY A 480 -1.26 30.73 -31.26
CA GLY A 480 -0.94 31.83 -32.16
C GLY A 480 0.47 32.37 -31.94
N THR A 481 1.37 31.48 -31.54
CA THR A 481 2.82 31.58 -31.32
C THR A 481 3.48 30.27 -31.76
N ASP A 482 4.79 30.28 -32.01
CA ASP A 482 5.58 29.31 -32.80
C ASP A 482 5.88 27.98 -32.06
N GLU A 483 4.88 27.34 -31.46
CA GLU A 483 5.02 26.37 -30.37
C GLU A 483 4.55 24.93 -30.68
N ARG A 484 3.94 24.71 -31.86
CA ARG A 484 3.38 23.42 -32.33
C ARG A 484 2.34 22.81 -31.38
N LEU A 485 1.40 23.64 -30.92
CA LEU A 485 0.20 23.17 -30.21
C LEU A 485 -0.54 22.08 -31.01
N GLY A 486 -1.03 21.04 -30.33
CA GLY A 486 -1.74 19.93 -30.95
C GLY A 486 -0.81 18.82 -31.41
N TYR A 487 0.44 18.79 -30.93
CA TYR A 487 1.35 17.68 -31.23
C TYR A 487 0.81 16.34 -30.70
N GLY A 488 0.22 16.36 -29.52
CA GLY A 488 -0.72 15.34 -29.03
C GLY A 488 -1.99 15.99 -28.47
N VAL A 489 -3.07 15.21 -28.46
CA VAL A 489 -4.37 15.55 -27.85
C VAL A 489 -4.87 14.32 -27.09
N ALA A 490 -5.50 14.52 -25.93
CA ALA A 490 -6.21 13.48 -25.18
C ALA A 490 -7.34 14.12 -24.34
N VAL A 491 -8.20 13.28 -23.77
CA VAL A 491 -9.44 13.69 -23.09
C VAL A 491 -9.55 12.96 -21.74
N GLY A 492 -9.97 13.66 -20.69
CA GLY A 492 -10.18 13.12 -19.35
C GLY A 492 -10.53 14.20 -18.32
N ASP A 493 -11.23 13.86 -17.24
CA ASP A 493 -11.62 14.82 -16.18
C ASP A 493 -10.42 15.08 -15.25
N THR A 494 -9.71 16.21 -15.45
CA THR A 494 -8.46 16.53 -14.74
C THR A 494 -8.66 17.46 -13.54
N ASP A 495 -9.91 17.87 -13.25
CA ASP A 495 -10.20 18.76 -12.12
C ASP A 495 -11.40 18.35 -11.22
N GLY A 496 -12.09 17.27 -11.58
CA GLY A 496 -13.10 16.59 -10.76
C GLY A 496 -14.48 17.22 -10.82
N ASP A 497 -14.79 18.01 -11.85
CA ASP A 497 -16.10 18.62 -12.03
C ASP A 497 -17.15 17.68 -12.67
N GLY A 498 -16.71 16.55 -13.21
CA GLY A 498 -17.54 15.53 -13.86
C GLY A 498 -17.72 15.73 -15.37
N HIS A 499 -16.99 16.67 -15.98
CA HIS A 499 -16.86 16.84 -17.43
C HIS A 499 -15.46 16.44 -17.89
N ALA A 500 -15.34 15.92 -19.11
CA ALA A 500 -14.02 15.61 -19.64
C ALA A 500 -13.32 16.88 -20.15
N ASP A 501 -12.09 17.10 -19.70
CA ASP A 501 -11.23 18.16 -20.16
C ASP A 501 -10.48 17.75 -21.42
N LEU A 502 -10.05 18.74 -22.20
CA LEU A 502 -9.16 18.56 -23.34
C LEU A 502 -7.72 18.90 -22.95
N VAL A 503 -6.84 17.91 -23.02
CA VAL A 503 -5.41 18.04 -22.76
C VAL A 503 -4.66 18.11 -24.08
N VAL A 504 -3.80 19.12 -24.26
CA VAL A 504 -3.12 19.43 -25.52
C VAL A 504 -1.64 19.72 -25.29
N SER A 505 -0.74 19.07 -26.01
CA SER A 505 0.69 19.36 -25.91
C SER A 505 1.22 20.33 -26.95
N ALA A 506 2.29 21.04 -26.57
CA ALA A 506 3.10 21.92 -27.39
C ALA A 506 4.59 21.73 -27.04
N PRO A 507 5.24 20.63 -27.47
CA PRO A 507 6.61 20.29 -27.06
C PRO A 507 7.69 21.28 -27.53
N TRP A 508 7.36 22.24 -28.39
CA TRP A 508 8.26 23.34 -28.76
C TRP A 508 7.92 24.68 -28.09
N SER A 509 7.06 24.68 -27.06
CA SER A 509 6.76 25.88 -26.28
C SER A 509 8.01 26.53 -25.68
N ASP A 510 8.10 27.84 -25.86
CA ASP A 510 9.15 28.74 -25.36
C ASP A 510 8.75 29.44 -24.04
N ASP A 511 7.55 29.18 -23.50
CA ASP A 511 6.93 29.96 -22.41
C ASP A 511 7.76 29.98 -21.11
N ALA A 512 8.36 28.84 -20.75
CA ALA A 512 9.23 28.72 -19.57
C ALA A 512 10.73 28.81 -19.93
N ALA A 513 11.17 28.06 -20.93
CA ALA A 513 12.51 28.10 -21.50
C ALA A 513 12.47 27.68 -22.98
N LEU A 514 13.52 28.03 -23.74
CA LEU A 514 13.63 27.77 -25.19
C LEU A 514 13.29 26.31 -25.51
N ARG A 515 12.14 26.07 -26.15
CA ARG A 515 11.60 24.75 -26.54
C ARG A 515 11.67 23.72 -25.42
N ALA A 516 11.42 24.14 -24.20
CA ALA A 516 11.31 23.23 -23.08
C ALA A 516 10.01 22.42 -23.14
N GLY A 517 9.02 22.91 -23.89
CA GLY A 517 7.74 22.24 -24.11
C GLY A 517 6.74 22.51 -22.99
N GLY A 518 5.51 22.07 -23.22
CA GLY A 518 4.45 22.16 -22.23
C GLY A 518 3.19 21.41 -22.64
N VAL A 519 2.33 21.18 -21.66
CA VAL A 519 1.01 20.58 -21.79
C VAL A 519 -0.01 21.55 -21.22
N TYR A 520 -1.11 21.78 -21.94
CA TYR A 520 -2.19 22.69 -21.54
C TYR A 520 -3.48 21.88 -21.32
N VAL A 521 -4.14 22.14 -20.19
CA VAL A 521 -5.48 21.66 -19.86
C VAL A 521 -6.49 22.73 -20.24
N VAL A 522 -7.49 22.37 -21.03
CA VAL A 522 -8.64 23.19 -21.38
C VAL A 522 -9.88 22.55 -20.76
N PRO A 523 -10.53 23.22 -19.78
CA PRO A 523 -11.56 22.60 -18.98
C PRO A 523 -12.82 22.32 -19.82
N GLY A 524 -13.48 21.20 -19.51
CA GLY A 524 -14.82 20.90 -20.00
C GLY A 524 -15.87 21.86 -19.42
N PRO A 525 -17.04 21.99 -20.05
CA PRO A 525 -17.32 21.71 -21.46
C PRO A 525 -16.63 22.69 -22.43
N VAL A 526 -15.85 22.16 -23.36
CA VAL A 526 -15.04 22.90 -24.35
C VAL A 526 -15.93 23.47 -25.47
N THR A 527 -16.59 24.59 -25.20
CA THR A 527 -17.69 25.15 -26.02
C THR A 527 -17.38 26.43 -26.81
N VAL A 528 -16.12 26.89 -26.82
CA VAL A 528 -15.74 28.20 -27.39
C VAL A 528 -14.39 28.15 -28.12
N SER A 529 -14.38 28.48 -29.42
CA SER A 529 -13.15 28.72 -30.18
C SER A 529 -12.37 29.91 -29.61
N ALA A 530 -11.10 29.68 -29.23
CA ALA A 530 -10.32 30.63 -28.45
C ALA A 530 -8.80 30.45 -28.67
N ARG A 531 -8.01 31.27 -27.97
CA ARG A 531 -6.60 30.92 -27.73
C ARG A 531 -6.49 30.05 -26.49
N VAL A 532 -5.67 28.99 -26.51
CA VAL A 532 -5.53 28.05 -25.38
C VAL A 532 -5.16 28.80 -24.10
N GLY A 533 -4.15 29.67 -24.12
CA GLY A 533 -3.77 30.56 -23.01
C GLY A 533 -4.83 31.58 -22.53
N VAL A 534 -6.07 31.52 -23.03
CA VAL A 534 -7.24 32.30 -22.57
C VAL A 534 -8.33 31.41 -21.96
N VAL A 535 -8.43 30.14 -22.39
CA VAL A 535 -9.43 29.18 -21.89
C VAL A 535 -8.84 28.15 -20.94
N THR A 536 -7.52 27.96 -20.91
CA THR A 536 -6.83 27.03 -20.03
C THR A 536 -7.01 27.36 -18.55
N THR A 537 -7.28 26.34 -17.75
CA THR A 537 -7.27 26.37 -16.28
C THR A 537 -5.92 25.93 -15.71
N GLY A 538 -5.28 24.94 -16.35
CA GLY A 538 -4.00 24.38 -15.95
C GLY A 538 -3.00 24.26 -17.10
N ALA A 539 -1.72 24.50 -16.83
CA ALA A 539 -0.65 24.23 -17.78
C ALA A 539 0.62 23.77 -17.06
N VAL A 540 1.28 22.74 -17.57
CA VAL A 540 2.52 22.17 -17.04
C VAL A 540 3.65 22.46 -18.03
N PHE A 541 4.63 23.27 -17.62
CA PHE A 541 5.74 23.68 -18.49
C PHE A 541 7.05 22.95 -18.17
N GLY A 542 7.81 22.59 -19.20
CA GLY A 542 9.16 22.07 -19.05
C GLY A 542 10.17 23.15 -18.64
N GLU A 543 11.20 22.79 -17.86
CA GLU A 543 12.26 23.73 -17.45
C GLU A 543 13.57 23.59 -18.25
N ILE A 544 13.79 22.46 -18.90
CA ILE A 544 15.04 22.14 -19.60
C ILE A 544 14.93 22.59 -21.06
N ALA A 545 15.79 23.52 -21.47
CA ALA A 545 15.80 24.04 -22.83
C ALA A 545 16.06 22.95 -23.89
N GLU A 546 15.28 22.96 -24.97
CA GLU A 546 15.12 21.92 -26.00
C GLU A 546 14.64 20.56 -25.44
N GLY A 547 14.14 20.50 -24.19
CA GLY A 547 13.78 19.25 -23.50
C GLY A 547 12.47 18.59 -23.95
N GLN A 548 11.60 19.31 -24.67
CA GLN A 548 10.38 18.80 -25.30
C GLN A 548 9.38 18.08 -24.36
N ALA A 549 9.07 18.68 -23.21
CA ALA A 549 7.98 18.21 -22.38
C ALA A 549 6.64 18.22 -23.15
N GLY A 550 5.92 17.09 -23.11
CA GLY A 550 4.70 16.88 -23.90
C GLY A 550 4.93 16.28 -25.28
N ALA A 551 6.14 15.80 -25.61
CA ALA A 551 6.39 15.02 -26.82
C ALA A 551 5.70 13.65 -26.80
N ALA A 552 5.46 13.11 -25.60
CA ALA A 552 4.47 12.07 -25.34
C ALA A 552 3.73 12.45 -24.06
N PHE A 553 2.46 12.10 -23.94
CA PHE A 553 1.74 12.18 -22.67
C PHE A 553 0.58 11.18 -22.61
N SER A 554 0.13 10.88 -21.40
CA SER A 554 -1.07 10.10 -21.12
C SER A 554 -1.96 10.87 -20.14
N VAL A 555 -3.27 10.65 -20.25
CA VAL A 555 -4.31 11.21 -19.37
C VAL A 555 -5.09 10.02 -18.81
N SER A 556 -4.93 9.73 -17.53
CA SER A 556 -5.50 8.55 -16.87
C SER A 556 -5.40 8.72 -15.35
N ASP A 557 -6.30 8.09 -14.60
CA ASP A 557 -6.19 7.98 -13.14
C ASP A 557 -4.99 7.09 -12.80
N ALA A 558 -3.91 7.65 -12.25
CA ALA A 558 -2.67 6.93 -11.94
C ALA A 558 -2.55 6.57 -10.46
N ASP A 559 -3.34 7.22 -9.59
CA ASP A 559 -3.26 7.03 -8.14
C ASP A 559 -4.57 6.48 -7.51
N GLY A 560 -5.60 6.25 -8.32
CA GLY A 560 -6.86 5.60 -7.94
C GLY A 560 -7.85 6.52 -7.21
N ASP A 561 -7.68 7.84 -7.25
CA ASP A 561 -8.61 8.79 -6.60
C ASP A 561 -9.88 9.10 -7.44
N GLY A 562 -9.90 8.70 -8.71
CA GLY A 562 -10.98 8.93 -9.66
C GLY A 562 -10.87 10.20 -10.50
N LEU A 563 -9.76 10.94 -10.41
CA LEU A 563 -9.41 12.06 -11.28
C LEU A 563 -8.38 11.62 -12.33
N ALA A 564 -8.30 12.32 -13.46
CA ALA A 564 -7.30 12.04 -14.48
C ALA A 564 -6.00 12.81 -14.21
N ASP A 565 -4.92 12.06 -14.04
CA ASP A 565 -3.55 12.53 -13.90
C ASP A 565 -2.86 12.71 -15.26
N LEU A 566 -1.72 13.41 -15.27
CA LEU A 566 -0.88 13.56 -16.46
C LEU A 566 0.48 12.91 -16.28
N LEU A 567 0.75 11.85 -17.04
CA LEU A 567 2.10 11.35 -17.25
C LEU A 567 2.70 12.03 -18.49
N ILE A 568 3.76 12.83 -18.32
CA ILE A 568 4.33 13.70 -19.36
C ILE A 568 5.76 13.27 -19.70
N GLY A 569 5.99 12.87 -20.95
CA GLY A 569 7.32 12.58 -21.51
C GLY A 569 8.05 13.84 -21.97
N ALA A 570 9.36 13.89 -21.70
CA ALA A 570 10.28 14.95 -22.10
C ALA A 570 11.61 14.33 -22.60
N PRO A 571 11.64 13.75 -23.82
CA PRO A 571 12.70 12.85 -24.26
C PRO A 571 14.06 13.52 -24.48
N ASP A 572 14.09 14.81 -24.84
CA ASP A 572 15.34 15.55 -25.03
C ASP A 572 15.83 16.24 -23.73
N ALA A 573 15.16 16.00 -22.59
CA ALA A 573 15.48 16.59 -21.28
C ALA A 573 16.72 15.98 -20.60
N GLY A 574 17.87 16.09 -21.27
CA GLY A 574 19.18 15.60 -20.82
C GLY A 574 19.50 14.20 -21.34
N ALA A 575 18.89 13.18 -20.74
CA ALA A 575 18.89 11.79 -21.21
C ALA A 575 17.44 11.26 -21.33
N GLY A 576 16.50 12.19 -21.45
CA GLY A 576 15.07 11.95 -21.34
C GLY A 576 14.56 11.82 -19.91
N ARG A 577 13.28 12.17 -19.74
CA ARG A 577 12.53 12.17 -18.48
C ARG A 577 11.07 11.85 -18.73
N ALA A 578 10.39 11.30 -17.73
CA ALA A 578 8.94 11.33 -17.62
C ALA A 578 8.53 11.87 -16.25
N TYR A 579 7.40 12.57 -16.18
CA TYR A 579 6.90 13.27 -14.99
C TYR A 579 5.44 12.90 -14.74
N LEU A 580 5.08 12.43 -13.54
CA LEU A 580 3.69 12.25 -13.14
C LEU A 580 3.20 13.51 -12.41
N MET A 581 2.13 14.11 -12.92
CA MET A 581 1.39 15.20 -12.31
C MET A 581 0.05 14.65 -11.83
N VAL A 582 -0.10 14.44 -10.52
CA VAL A 582 -1.39 14.02 -9.95
C VAL A 582 -2.36 15.20 -9.89
N GLY A 583 -3.65 14.94 -10.10
CA GLY A 583 -4.72 15.92 -10.13
C GLY A 583 -4.99 16.63 -8.78
N PRO A 584 -5.78 17.72 -8.78
CA PRO A 584 -6.35 18.39 -9.95
C PRO A 584 -5.33 19.31 -10.65
N VAL A 585 -5.23 19.22 -11.97
CA VAL A 585 -4.21 19.97 -12.75
C VAL A 585 -4.66 21.40 -13.04
N GLN A 586 -4.51 22.27 -12.04
CA GLN A 586 -4.92 23.68 -12.12
C GLN A 586 -3.78 24.67 -11.87
N GLY A 587 -3.82 25.81 -12.59
CA GLY A 587 -2.84 26.88 -12.49
C GLY A 587 -1.64 26.74 -13.43
N GLY A 588 -0.67 27.64 -13.30
CA GLY A 588 0.61 27.53 -14.02
C GLY A 588 1.58 26.70 -13.19
N LEU A 589 1.72 25.42 -13.56
CA LEU A 589 2.59 24.42 -12.94
C LEU A 589 3.88 24.25 -13.74
N SER A 590 4.91 23.71 -13.10
CA SER A 590 6.15 23.26 -13.70
C SER A 590 6.25 21.73 -13.64
N VAL A 591 7.02 21.12 -14.53
CA VAL A 591 7.42 19.70 -14.40
C VAL A 591 8.21 19.41 -13.11
N THR A 592 8.62 20.43 -12.35
CA THR A 592 9.19 20.26 -11.00
C THR A 592 8.15 20.09 -9.89
N ASP A 593 6.88 20.36 -10.18
CA ASP A 593 5.75 20.13 -9.26
C ASP A 593 5.20 18.70 -9.40
N ALA A 594 5.82 17.87 -10.24
CA ALA A 594 5.52 16.45 -10.41
C ALA A 594 5.76 15.67 -9.12
N VAL A 595 4.85 14.74 -8.79
CA VAL A 595 4.99 13.87 -7.61
C VAL A 595 6.07 12.82 -7.85
N PHE A 596 6.12 12.26 -9.07
CA PHE A 596 7.09 11.24 -9.50
C PHE A 596 7.86 11.71 -10.74
N THR A 597 9.15 11.39 -10.81
CA THR A 597 9.99 11.66 -11.99
C THR A 597 10.89 10.48 -12.34
N VAL A 598 10.69 9.90 -13.53
CA VAL A 598 11.60 8.90 -14.10
C VAL A 598 12.69 9.60 -14.92
N GLN A 599 13.96 9.24 -14.72
CA GLN A 599 15.11 9.88 -15.36
C GLN A 599 15.97 8.89 -16.16
N GLY A 600 16.44 9.29 -17.34
CA GLY A 600 17.40 8.49 -18.09
C GLY A 600 18.81 8.43 -17.46
N GLY A 601 19.25 7.21 -17.13
CA GLY A 601 20.63 6.94 -16.74
C GLY A 601 21.64 7.04 -17.89
N SER A 602 22.94 6.99 -17.58
CA SER A 602 23.99 7.09 -18.61
C SER A 602 23.97 5.89 -19.57
N GLY A 603 23.47 6.08 -20.79
CA GLY A 603 23.31 5.02 -21.78
C GLY A 603 21.96 4.30 -21.73
N ALA A 604 21.03 4.75 -20.88
CA ALA A 604 19.62 4.64 -21.21
C ALA A 604 19.37 5.37 -22.54
N GLY A 605 18.33 4.94 -23.26
CA GLY A 605 17.82 5.71 -24.38
C GLY A 605 17.23 7.05 -23.94
N ASP A 606 16.80 7.85 -24.90
CA ASP A 606 16.00 9.04 -24.69
C ASP A 606 14.67 8.59 -24.01
N VAL A 607 14.59 8.72 -22.67
CA VAL A 607 13.45 8.29 -21.82
C VAL A 607 12.26 9.25 -21.94
N GLY A 608 11.03 8.74 -21.95
CA GLY A 608 9.82 9.55 -22.16
C GLY A 608 9.48 9.78 -23.63
N GLN A 609 9.92 8.87 -24.52
CA GLN A 609 9.57 8.86 -25.95
C GLN A 609 8.16 8.33 -26.23
N GLY A 610 7.63 7.53 -25.30
CA GLY A 610 6.25 7.05 -25.23
C GLY A 610 5.91 6.88 -23.76
N VAL A 611 4.65 7.10 -23.37
CA VAL A 611 4.20 6.96 -21.99
C VAL A 611 2.76 6.45 -21.93
N GLY A 612 2.38 5.81 -20.83
CA GLY A 612 1.02 5.31 -20.60
C GLY A 612 0.78 4.92 -19.14
N VAL A 613 -0.48 4.78 -18.75
CA VAL A 613 -0.92 4.46 -17.39
C VAL A 613 -2.11 3.51 -17.48
N TRP A 614 -1.93 2.25 -17.09
CA TRP A 614 -2.95 1.19 -17.20
C TRP A 614 -2.72 0.12 -16.13
N ASP A 615 -3.79 -0.50 -15.62
CA ASP A 615 -3.70 -1.71 -14.79
C ASP A 615 -3.55 -2.95 -15.69
N LEU A 616 -2.36 -3.55 -15.72
CA LEU A 616 -2.05 -4.80 -16.43
C LEU A 616 -1.75 -5.97 -15.46
N ASN A 617 -2.10 -5.85 -14.18
CA ASN A 617 -1.92 -6.94 -13.20
C ASN A 617 -3.24 -7.40 -12.52
N GLY A 618 -4.26 -6.55 -12.52
CA GLY A 618 -5.62 -6.80 -12.04
C GLY A 618 -5.86 -6.46 -10.57
N ASP A 619 -4.99 -5.67 -9.94
CA ASP A 619 -5.13 -5.22 -8.55
C ASP A 619 -5.89 -3.88 -8.39
N LEU A 620 -6.24 -3.24 -9.52
CA LEU A 620 -6.88 -1.92 -9.62
C LEU A 620 -5.95 -0.71 -9.34
N TRP A 621 -4.63 -0.89 -9.40
CA TRP A 621 -3.62 0.17 -9.27
C TRP A 621 -2.80 0.30 -10.56
N PRO A 622 -3.10 1.27 -11.44
CA PRO A 622 -2.47 1.37 -12.75
C PRO A 622 -0.94 1.54 -12.71
N GLU A 623 -0.23 0.72 -13.48
CA GLU A 623 1.22 0.85 -13.63
C GLU A 623 1.59 1.98 -14.61
N LEU A 624 2.75 2.59 -14.38
CA LEU A 624 3.32 3.62 -15.26
C LEU A 624 4.25 2.99 -16.28
N PHE A 625 3.90 3.12 -17.56
CA PHE A 625 4.72 2.67 -18.69
C PHE A 625 5.53 3.85 -19.21
N VAL A 626 6.85 3.78 -19.12
CA VAL A 626 7.77 4.79 -19.64
C VAL A 626 8.68 4.19 -20.70
N GLY A 627 8.47 4.62 -21.93
CA GLY A 627 9.23 4.23 -23.10
C GLY A 627 10.56 4.97 -23.23
N SER A 628 11.58 4.28 -23.71
CA SER A 628 12.88 4.86 -24.07
C SER A 628 13.38 4.34 -25.40
N THR A 629 13.85 5.22 -26.29
CA THR A 629 14.41 4.82 -27.59
C THR A 629 15.85 5.31 -27.73
N GLY A 630 16.61 4.86 -28.74
CA GLY A 630 17.93 5.45 -28.93
C GLY A 630 18.72 4.87 -30.09
N THR A 631 19.52 5.71 -30.74
CA THR A 631 20.29 5.35 -31.95
C THR A 631 21.28 4.19 -31.77
N ASN A 632 21.69 3.89 -30.53
CA ASN A 632 22.60 2.78 -30.20
C ASN A 632 22.01 1.79 -29.17
N ALA A 633 20.76 2.00 -28.73
CA ALA A 633 20.07 1.20 -27.73
C ALA A 633 18.88 0.46 -28.39
N ALA A 634 18.49 -0.68 -27.84
CA ALA A 634 17.49 -1.54 -28.48
C ALA A 634 16.05 -0.98 -28.49
N GLY A 635 15.83 0.13 -27.77
CA GLY A 635 14.52 0.51 -27.25
C GLY A 635 14.19 -0.28 -25.99
N ALA A 636 13.39 0.30 -25.09
CA ALA A 636 12.83 -0.40 -23.94
C ALA A 636 11.55 0.27 -23.45
N VAL A 637 10.67 -0.52 -22.81
CA VAL A 637 9.61 -0.02 -21.94
C VAL A 637 9.99 -0.35 -20.50
N HIS A 638 9.95 0.64 -19.63
CA HIS A 638 10.15 0.52 -18.19
C HIS A 638 8.79 0.65 -17.54
N VAL A 639 8.40 -0.31 -16.70
CA VAL A 639 7.12 -0.32 -15.99
C VAL A 639 7.41 -0.09 -14.52
N PHE A 640 6.68 0.85 -13.91
CA PHE A 640 6.74 1.19 -12.49
C PHE A 640 5.40 0.81 -11.85
N ASP A 641 5.43 0.07 -10.73
CA ASP A 641 4.22 -0.39 -10.03
C ASP A 641 3.39 0.80 -9.52
N GLY A 642 2.06 0.74 -9.71
CA GLY A 642 1.12 1.75 -9.20
C GLY A 642 1.13 1.84 -7.67
N HIS A 643 1.54 0.76 -6.99
CA HIS A 643 1.72 0.71 -5.55
C HIS A 643 2.95 1.49 -5.03
N GLY A 644 3.86 1.94 -5.90
CA GLY A 644 4.95 2.87 -5.56
C GLY A 644 6.32 2.24 -5.25
N TYR A 645 7.23 3.11 -4.80
CA TYR A 645 8.66 2.86 -4.55
C TYR A 645 9.07 3.46 -3.20
#